data_AF-A0A2E5XLE6-F1
#
_entry.id   AF-A0A2E5XLE6-F1
#
_cell.length_a   1.000
_cell.length_b   1.000
_cell.length_c   1.000
_cell.angle_alpha   90.00
_cell.angle_beta   90.00
_cell.angle_gamma   90.00
#
_symmetry.space_group_name_H-M   'P 1'
#
loop_
_entity.id
_entity.type
_entity.pdbx_description
1 polymer ?
#
loop_
_entity_poly.entity_id
_entity_poly.type
_entity_poly.pdbx_seq_one_letter_code
_entity_poly.pdbx_strand_id
1 'polypeptide(L)'
;MDRSRARQVAIFSSMLVVVIFSPITANAGESNNCCEDPDKFDLFLIGDPDNGLLTPFESDLEERKSVEVTSSLLGEVEIGSWMIEWGEAGSYSSGTWTFSIPYEVSDSTGVSANATVVVKVGGNTYESSSQLPAVYLSESGELQVDVEVQNGEISKNEKIEVTFSVRSLIFSNPGSESGIVFHWGEKDVDAAISISFPLVNVVIREASVKGDLVFFPIRLTSGFGDKIWTGSTGGLMVQNVEISESPIVNSNEDWVDVTFVWEPSGSSVGTVRTDFQISLQDSLVITVDKIHEITLGQDTGDNSWYPEEEPPRTGGSDLMVEVNCEYDGNNIERKTTITLDGAMSQWMRWGLDNIGNKSLGSKSWWRNLNTLSDSVSASEKSNARVDNSELSVLESHLKGARSNLKSFLSDGLKIDSESLFGLDPIDHTGPLVVSIDLGPSRAFNSDDISIYVESSYPVERDSRQTLIEDFIRHDGYDYWEEVDLSFEIRTGMLSGFDGVNLDNGDVDYTHRRWIIMEILTLEESGIESDTDFRLDFEARNALLFSPLISAMISVFALCLALGIGMALTKRRSRVPSMIMIGVLGVLSLSIYWFGLPMPIVLGVVGSSVLLVFPAAVISPVIEDGDSQRNAKRGGRVKCPSCGKRNAVESDIRPLRIECVGCSSTLRIE
;
A
#
# COMPACT_ATOMS: atom_id res chain seq x y z
N MET A 1 -11.13 -56.81 -54.63
CA MET A 1 -11.45 -55.51 -54.00
C MET A 1 -10.43 -55.08 -52.93
N ASP A 2 -9.65 -56.00 -52.34
CA ASP A 2 -8.73 -55.62 -51.24
C ASP A 2 -7.45 -54.88 -51.65
N ARG A 3 -6.95 -55.10 -52.88
CA ARG A 3 -5.69 -54.49 -53.33
C ARG A 3 -5.79 -52.99 -53.64
N SER A 4 -6.99 -52.49 -53.99
CA SER A 4 -7.20 -51.05 -54.24
C SER A 4 -7.40 -50.27 -52.93
N ARG A 5 -8.09 -50.86 -51.94
CA ARG A 5 -8.26 -50.28 -50.61
C ARG A 5 -6.93 -50.14 -49.86
N ALA A 6 -6.07 -51.16 -49.90
CA ALA A 6 -4.74 -51.07 -49.30
C ALA A 6 -3.88 -49.96 -49.91
N ARG A 7 -3.99 -49.74 -51.23
CA ARG A 7 -3.25 -48.70 -51.94
C ARG A 7 -3.78 -47.30 -51.64
N GLN A 8 -5.10 -47.15 -51.49
CA GLN A 8 -5.72 -45.87 -51.08
C GLN A 8 -5.38 -45.51 -49.64
N VAL A 9 -5.38 -46.48 -48.72
CA VAL A 9 -4.99 -46.25 -47.31
C VAL A 9 -3.50 -45.88 -47.20
N ALA A 10 -2.63 -46.53 -47.97
CA ALA A 10 -1.20 -46.18 -47.99
C ALA A 10 -0.95 -44.77 -48.53
N ILE A 11 -1.70 -44.33 -49.56
CA ILE A 11 -1.58 -42.98 -50.12
C ILE A 11 -2.12 -41.94 -49.13
N PHE A 12 -3.28 -42.18 -48.51
CA PHE A 12 -3.83 -41.27 -47.49
C PHE A 12 -2.93 -41.17 -46.27
N SER A 13 -2.36 -42.29 -45.81
CA SER A 13 -1.43 -42.29 -44.68
C SER A 13 -0.11 -41.59 -45.03
N SER A 14 0.40 -41.76 -46.25
CA SER A 14 1.57 -41.02 -46.74
C SER A 14 1.31 -39.52 -46.85
N MET A 15 0.11 -39.12 -47.26
CA MET A 15 -0.26 -37.71 -47.40
C MET A 15 -0.44 -37.05 -46.02
N LEU A 16 -0.97 -37.78 -45.04
CA LEU A 16 -1.09 -37.32 -43.65
C LEU A 16 0.28 -37.14 -42.98
N VAL A 17 1.22 -38.05 -43.22
CA VAL A 17 2.60 -37.95 -42.71
C VAL A 17 3.33 -36.75 -43.33
N VAL A 18 3.12 -36.47 -44.62
CA VAL A 18 3.69 -35.27 -45.26
C VAL A 18 3.12 -33.99 -44.67
N VAL A 19 1.82 -33.92 -44.34
CA VAL A 19 1.22 -32.74 -43.68
C VAL A 19 1.76 -32.55 -42.26
N ILE A 20 2.00 -33.63 -41.51
CA ILE A 20 2.54 -33.56 -40.13
C ILE A 20 4.02 -33.14 -40.10
N PHE A 21 4.81 -33.51 -41.12
CA PHE A 21 6.23 -33.15 -41.23
C PHE A 21 6.50 -31.96 -42.17
N SER A 22 5.46 -31.32 -42.69
CA SER A 22 5.62 -30.04 -43.39
C SER A 22 5.93 -28.98 -42.34
N PRO A 23 7.07 -28.25 -42.42
CA PRO A 23 7.26 -27.10 -41.58
C PRO A 23 6.14 -26.11 -41.90
N ILE A 24 5.28 -25.84 -40.92
CA ILE A 24 4.38 -24.69 -40.97
C ILE A 24 5.29 -23.48 -40.79
N THR A 25 5.88 -22.99 -41.88
CA THR A 25 6.37 -21.60 -41.92
C THR A 25 5.12 -20.74 -42.02
N ALA A 26 4.46 -20.54 -40.89
CA ALA A 26 3.62 -19.38 -40.71
C ALA A 26 4.60 -18.20 -40.67
N ASN A 27 4.90 -17.62 -41.83
CA ASN A 27 5.31 -16.23 -41.87
C ASN A 27 4.05 -15.44 -41.48
N ALA A 28 3.78 -15.36 -40.17
CA ALA A 28 3.09 -14.21 -39.64
C ALA A 28 3.93 -13.01 -40.10
N GLY A 29 3.31 -12.04 -40.77
CA GLY A 29 4.01 -10.80 -41.10
C GLY A 29 4.50 -10.18 -39.81
N GLU A 30 5.77 -9.79 -39.75
CA GLU A 30 6.30 -8.99 -38.65
C GLU A 30 5.43 -7.74 -38.49
N SER A 31 4.90 -7.51 -37.30
CA SER A 31 4.23 -6.27 -36.94
C SER A 31 5.25 -5.29 -36.34
N ASN A 32 6.40 -5.08 -36.99
CA ASN A 32 7.50 -4.23 -36.48
C ASN A 32 7.09 -2.79 -36.11
N ASN A 33 5.89 -2.37 -36.51
CA ASN A 33 5.25 -1.12 -36.17
C ASN A 33 3.75 -1.39 -35.96
N CYS A 34 3.19 -0.97 -34.84
CA CYS A 34 1.74 -1.01 -34.62
C CYS A 34 1.07 0.31 -35.06
N CYS A 35 -0.26 0.30 -35.13
CA CYS A 35 -1.14 1.47 -35.23
C CYS A 35 -1.33 2.11 -36.63
N GLU A 36 -1.60 1.32 -37.67
CA GLU A 36 -2.09 1.86 -38.97
C GLU A 36 -3.57 2.33 -38.93
N ASP A 37 -4.33 1.99 -37.89
CA ASP A 37 -5.71 2.43 -37.66
C ASP A 37 -5.82 3.16 -36.31
N PRO A 38 -6.66 4.19 -36.17
CA PRO A 38 -6.77 4.95 -34.91
C PRO A 38 -7.30 4.08 -33.78
N ASP A 39 -6.59 4.09 -32.64
CA ASP A 39 -6.92 3.30 -31.46
C ASP A 39 -8.26 3.76 -30.87
N LYS A 40 -9.05 2.80 -30.37
CA LYS A 40 -10.27 3.11 -29.62
C LYS A 40 -9.98 2.95 -28.13
N PHE A 41 -10.22 4.01 -27.38
CA PHE A 41 -9.95 4.05 -25.95
C PHE A 41 -10.83 5.09 -25.28
N ASP A 42 -10.90 4.99 -23.96
CA ASP A 42 -11.66 5.89 -23.12
C ASP A 42 -10.78 7.03 -22.60
N LEU A 43 -11.28 8.25 -22.69
CA LEU A 43 -10.78 9.39 -21.94
C LEU A 43 -11.63 9.57 -20.69
N PHE A 44 -11.05 9.28 -19.54
CA PHE A 44 -11.69 9.42 -18.24
C PHE A 44 -11.82 10.88 -17.81
N LEU A 45 -12.90 11.18 -17.11
CA LEU A 45 -13.18 12.47 -16.51
C LEU A 45 -12.62 12.51 -15.09
N ILE A 46 -11.74 13.47 -14.80
CA ILE A 46 -11.18 13.72 -13.47
C ILE A 46 -11.24 15.21 -13.11
N GLY A 47 -11.00 15.54 -11.84
CA GLY A 47 -10.99 16.93 -11.37
C GLY A 47 -12.37 17.53 -11.13
N ASP A 48 -12.38 18.75 -10.60
CA ASP A 48 -13.60 19.44 -10.20
C ASP A 48 -14.43 19.92 -11.40
N PRO A 49 -15.77 20.08 -11.26
CA PRO A 49 -16.67 20.48 -12.35
C PRO A 49 -16.24 21.72 -13.16
N ASP A 50 -15.69 22.72 -12.48
CA ASP A 50 -15.30 24.01 -13.05
C ASP A 50 -13.88 23.99 -13.66
N ASN A 51 -13.09 22.96 -13.38
CA ASN A 51 -11.71 22.80 -13.82
C ASN A 51 -11.39 21.31 -14.08
N GLY A 52 -12.24 20.66 -14.89
CA GLY A 52 -12.13 19.25 -15.19
C GLY A 52 -10.99 18.95 -16.16
N LEU A 53 -10.36 17.80 -16.00
CA LEU A 53 -9.33 17.28 -16.91
C LEU A 53 -9.78 15.95 -17.51
N LEU A 54 -9.33 15.68 -18.75
CA LEU A 54 -9.48 14.37 -19.38
C LEU A 54 -8.14 13.63 -19.33
N THR A 55 -8.18 12.32 -19.09
CA THR A 55 -6.98 11.46 -19.05
C THR A 55 -7.23 10.10 -19.69
N PRO A 56 -6.31 9.55 -20.50
CA PRO A 56 -6.41 8.18 -21.00
C PRO A 56 -5.92 7.12 -19.99
N PHE A 57 -5.40 7.55 -18.84
CA PHE A 57 -4.74 6.70 -17.84
C PHE A 57 -5.70 6.32 -16.73
N GLU A 58 -5.92 5.02 -16.53
CA GLU A 58 -6.75 4.51 -15.44
C GLU A 58 -6.08 4.71 -14.06
N SER A 59 -4.76 4.87 -14.03
CA SER A 59 -4.00 5.18 -12.81
C SER A 59 -4.41 6.50 -12.16
N ASP A 60 -4.92 7.46 -12.93
CA ASP A 60 -5.30 8.79 -12.46
C ASP A 60 -6.68 8.81 -11.74
N LEU A 61 -7.39 7.68 -11.68
CA LEU A 61 -8.73 7.56 -11.08
C LEU A 61 -8.66 7.36 -9.55
N GLU A 62 -8.29 8.41 -8.83
CA GLU A 62 -8.04 8.37 -7.38
C GLU A 62 -9.20 8.93 -6.53
N GLU A 63 -9.83 10.02 -6.96
CA GLU A 63 -10.78 10.79 -6.13
C GLU A 63 -12.18 10.86 -6.75
N ARG A 64 -13.19 10.39 -6.01
CA ARG A 64 -14.61 10.51 -6.40
C ARG A 64 -15.07 11.97 -6.37
N LYS A 65 -15.53 12.44 -7.53
CA LYS A 65 -16.20 13.73 -7.69
C LYS A 65 -17.70 13.54 -7.93
N SER A 66 -18.48 14.54 -7.55
CA SER A 66 -19.92 14.50 -7.77
C SER A 66 -20.58 15.87 -7.85
N VAL A 67 -21.69 15.95 -8.58
CA VAL A 67 -22.55 17.14 -8.67
C VAL A 67 -24.01 16.73 -8.51
N GLU A 68 -24.67 17.34 -7.53
CA GLU A 68 -26.11 17.18 -7.32
C GLU A 68 -26.91 18.25 -8.07
N VAL A 69 -27.91 17.80 -8.82
CA VAL A 69 -28.84 18.66 -9.56
C VAL A 69 -30.26 18.44 -9.04
N THR A 70 -30.89 19.54 -8.63
CA THR A 70 -32.30 19.58 -8.23
C THR A 70 -33.18 20.07 -9.39
N SER A 71 -34.51 20.05 -9.21
CA SER A 71 -35.45 20.29 -10.31
C SER A 71 -35.24 21.65 -10.99
N SER A 72 -34.92 21.64 -12.29
CA SER A 72 -34.74 22.84 -13.12
C SER A 72 -35.79 22.88 -14.24
N LEU A 73 -36.87 23.64 -13.99
CA LEU A 73 -38.03 23.68 -14.91
C LEU A 73 -37.77 24.47 -16.21
N LEU A 74 -36.76 25.36 -16.26
CA LEU A 74 -36.55 26.29 -17.39
C LEU A 74 -35.08 26.63 -17.70
N GLY A 75 -34.10 26.11 -16.96
CA GLY A 75 -32.67 26.42 -17.14
C GLY A 75 -31.85 25.20 -17.52
N GLU A 76 -30.86 25.40 -18.39
CA GLU A 76 -29.76 24.46 -18.60
C GLU A 76 -28.79 24.56 -17.41
N VAL A 77 -28.41 23.41 -16.87
CA VAL A 77 -27.44 23.29 -15.78
C VAL A 77 -26.23 22.57 -16.35
N GLU A 78 -25.09 23.26 -16.38
CA GLU A 78 -23.80 22.67 -16.72
C GLU A 78 -23.32 21.82 -15.52
N ILE A 79 -23.00 20.56 -15.79
CA ILE A 79 -22.53 19.61 -14.78
C ILE A 79 -21.02 19.69 -14.63
N GLY A 80 -20.33 19.89 -15.75
CA GLY A 80 -18.89 20.08 -15.79
C GLY A 80 -18.38 20.26 -17.21
N SER A 81 -17.15 20.77 -17.31
CA SER A 81 -16.38 20.83 -18.54
C SER A 81 -14.98 20.26 -18.28
N TRP A 82 -14.59 19.29 -19.11
CA TRP A 82 -13.30 18.61 -19.00
C TRP A 82 -12.47 18.84 -20.24
N MET A 83 -11.17 19.07 -20.07
CA MET A 83 -10.27 19.34 -21.18
C MET A 83 -8.94 18.59 -21.10
N ILE A 84 -8.36 18.31 -22.25
CA ILE A 84 -7.00 17.80 -22.39
C ILE A 84 -6.29 18.52 -23.54
N GLU A 85 -5.04 18.89 -23.33
CA GLU A 85 -4.15 19.41 -24.38
C GLU A 85 -3.45 18.24 -25.06
N TRP A 86 -3.60 18.14 -26.38
CA TRP A 86 -3.06 17.01 -27.13
C TRP A 86 -1.62 17.27 -27.58
N GLY A 87 -0.69 16.41 -27.18
CA GLY A 87 0.75 16.67 -27.31
C GLY A 87 1.37 16.42 -28.68
N GLU A 88 0.68 15.75 -29.60
CA GLU A 88 1.22 15.41 -30.93
C GLU A 88 0.22 15.75 -32.06
N ALA A 89 0.71 16.19 -33.22
CA ALA A 89 -0.18 16.42 -34.35
C ALA A 89 -0.66 15.08 -34.93
N GLY A 90 -1.96 14.92 -35.17
CA GLY A 90 -2.53 13.65 -35.60
C GLY A 90 -3.85 13.81 -36.34
N SER A 91 -4.20 12.81 -37.14
CA SER A 91 -5.52 12.72 -37.77
C SER A 91 -6.44 11.79 -36.99
N TYR A 92 -7.71 12.14 -36.86
CA TYR A 92 -8.75 11.27 -36.30
C TYR A 92 -9.78 10.88 -37.35
N SER A 93 -10.30 9.66 -37.22
CA SER A 93 -11.28 9.12 -38.16
C SER A 93 -12.72 9.52 -37.77
N SER A 94 -13.61 9.58 -38.76
CA SER A 94 -15.03 9.77 -38.50
C SER A 94 -15.59 8.56 -37.78
N GLY A 95 -16.40 8.76 -36.74
CA GLY A 95 -17.01 7.70 -35.98
C GLY A 95 -17.96 8.23 -34.92
N THR A 96 -18.61 7.31 -34.22
CA THR A 96 -19.47 7.61 -33.07
C THR A 96 -18.62 7.55 -31.81
N TRP A 97 -18.53 8.65 -31.09
CA TRP A 97 -17.90 8.72 -29.76
C TRP A 97 -19.00 8.63 -28.71
N THR A 98 -18.81 7.78 -27.71
CA THR A 98 -19.84 7.51 -26.70
C THR A 98 -19.40 8.12 -25.38
N PHE A 99 -20.17 9.07 -24.87
CA PHE A 99 -20.00 9.62 -23.53
C PHE A 99 -20.80 8.80 -22.52
N SER A 100 -20.16 8.32 -21.46
CA SER A 100 -20.77 7.59 -20.34
C SER A 100 -20.58 8.34 -19.03
N ILE A 101 -21.65 8.47 -18.24
CA ILE A 101 -21.58 9.01 -16.88
C ILE A 101 -22.54 8.28 -15.93
N PRO A 102 -22.04 7.73 -14.81
CA PRO A 102 -22.87 7.18 -13.75
C PRO A 102 -23.69 8.25 -13.03
N TYR A 103 -24.89 7.88 -12.59
CA TYR A 103 -25.72 8.73 -11.76
C TYR A 103 -26.50 7.95 -10.69
N GLU A 104 -26.83 8.65 -9.61
CA GLU A 104 -27.68 8.19 -8.52
C GLU A 104 -28.86 9.15 -8.35
N VAL A 105 -30.06 8.61 -8.11
CA VAL A 105 -31.29 9.38 -7.96
C VAL A 105 -31.75 9.30 -6.51
N SER A 106 -31.82 10.44 -5.84
CA SER A 106 -32.26 10.55 -4.44
C SER A 106 -33.76 10.87 -4.35
N ASP A 107 -34.42 10.27 -3.35
CA ASP A 107 -35.78 10.59 -2.88
C ASP A 107 -36.82 10.80 -4.00
N SER A 108 -36.77 9.99 -5.07
CA SER A 108 -37.76 10.00 -6.15
C SER A 108 -37.89 8.62 -6.82
N THR A 109 -39.02 8.37 -7.49
CA THR A 109 -39.29 7.08 -8.17
C THR A 109 -38.86 7.08 -9.64
N GLY A 110 -38.39 8.21 -10.15
CA GLY A 110 -38.03 8.40 -11.54
C GLY A 110 -37.49 9.80 -11.81
N VAL A 111 -36.64 9.95 -12.81
CA VAL A 111 -36.18 11.26 -13.30
C VAL A 111 -36.23 11.26 -14.83
N SER A 112 -36.66 12.37 -15.41
CA SER A 112 -36.58 12.60 -16.85
C SER A 112 -35.89 13.93 -17.07
N ALA A 113 -34.81 13.90 -17.84
CA ALA A 113 -34.11 15.10 -18.27
C ALA A 113 -33.53 14.88 -19.68
N ASN A 114 -33.22 15.98 -20.34
CA ASN A 114 -32.53 15.97 -21.63
C ASN A 114 -31.07 16.33 -21.37
N ALA A 115 -30.20 15.35 -21.62
CA ALA A 115 -28.76 15.42 -21.46
C ALA A 115 -28.14 15.86 -22.78
N THR A 116 -27.30 16.89 -22.77
CA THR A 116 -26.59 17.39 -23.95
C THR A 116 -25.09 17.29 -23.70
N VAL A 117 -24.38 16.73 -24.67
CA VAL A 117 -22.91 16.63 -24.64
C VAL A 117 -22.37 17.41 -25.83
N VAL A 118 -21.47 18.35 -25.54
CA VAL A 118 -20.75 19.13 -26.54
C VAL A 118 -19.29 18.70 -26.52
N VAL A 119 -18.78 18.23 -27.65
CA VAL A 119 -17.38 17.83 -27.83
C VAL A 119 -16.72 18.81 -28.78
N LYS A 120 -15.66 19.47 -28.32
CA LYS A 120 -14.79 20.31 -29.16
C LYS A 120 -13.47 19.60 -29.38
N VAL A 121 -13.05 19.50 -30.64
CA VAL A 121 -11.77 18.89 -31.02
C VAL A 121 -11.03 19.92 -31.86
N GLY A 122 -10.06 20.60 -31.26
CA GLY A 122 -9.36 21.73 -31.88
C GLY A 122 -10.35 22.84 -32.29
N GLY A 123 -10.47 23.09 -33.58
CA GLY A 123 -11.41 24.08 -34.14
C GLY A 123 -12.83 23.59 -34.42
N ASN A 124 -13.11 22.28 -34.28
CA ASN A 124 -14.40 21.68 -34.61
C ASN A 124 -15.28 21.50 -33.36
N THR A 125 -16.60 21.59 -33.52
CA THR A 125 -17.57 21.40 -32.44
C THR A 125 -18.66 20.44 -32.88
N TYR A 126 -18.91 19.42 -32.05
CA TYR A 126 -19.92 18.39 -32.23
C TYR A 126 -20.87 18.41 -31.03
N GLU A 127 -22.15 18.17 -31.26
CA GLU A 127 -23.18 18.21 -30.20
C GLU A 127 -24.17 17.06 -30.42
N SER A 128 -24.50 16.37 -29.34
CA SER A 128 -25.56 15.36 -29.32
C SER A 128 -26.37 15.45 -28.03
N SER A 129 -27.59 14.91 -28.05
CA SER A 129 -28.46 14.90 -26.89
C SER A 129 -29.19 13.57 -26.72
N SER A 130 -29.28 13.10 -25.48
CA SER A 130 -30.00 11.88 -25.09
C SER A 130 -31.04 12.20 -24.00
N GLN A 131 -31.99 11.29 -23.78
CA GLN A 131 -33.01 11.45 -22.74
C GLN A 131 -32.81 10.42 -21.62
N LEU A 132 -32.84 10.89 -20.38
CA LEU A 132 -32.93 10.02 -19.20
C LEU A 132 -34.34 9.39 -19.12
N PRO A 133 -34.46 8.05 -19.00
CA PRO A 133 -35.74 7.37 -18.98
C PRO A 133 -36.55 7.67 -17.71
N ALA A 134 -37.82 8.02 -17.88
CA ALA A 134 -38.68 8.54 -16.80
C ALA A 134 -39.02 7.56 -15.64
N VAL A 135 -38.68 6.28 -15.75
CA VAL A 135 -39.04 5.22 -14.79
C VAL A 135 -37.85 4.29 -14.58
N TYR A 136 -37.39 4.17 -13.33
CA TYR A 136 -36.26 3.31 -12.95
C TYR A 136 -36.70 2.11 -12.11
N LEU A 137 -35.98 0.99 -12.26
CA LEU A 137 -36.08 -0.18 -11.38
C LEU A 137 -35.02 -0.17 -10.26
N SER A 138 -34.00 0.69 -10.38
CA SER A 138 -32.87 0.87 -9.47
C SER A 138 -32.65 2.36 -9.15
N GLU A 139 -32.13 2.68 -7.97
CA GLU A 139 -31.82 4.06 -7.53
C GLU A 139 -30.55 4.63 -8.20
N SER A 140 -29.82 3.83 -8.98
CA SER A 140 -28.65 4.23 -9.77
C SER A 140 -28.71 3.70 -11.21
N GLY A 141 -27.93 4.31 -12.10
CA GLY A 141 -27.79 3.92 -13.51
C GLY A 141 -26.63 4.63 -14.21
N GLU A 142 -26.48 4.38 -15.50
CA GLU A 142 -25.46 4.99 -16.35
C GLU A 142 -26.14 5.70 -17.54
N LEU A 143 -25.71 6.92 -17.84
CA LEU A 143 -26.19 7.71 -18.97
C LEU A 143 -25.20 7.60 -20.10
N GLN A 144 -25.67 7.18 -21.28
CA GLN A 144 -24.87 7.12 -22.50
C GLN A 144 -25.39 8.11 -23.55
N VAL A 145 -24.47 8.86 -24.16
CA VAL A 145 -24.74 9.84 -25.23
C VAL A 145 -23.78 9.60 -26.39
N ASP A 146 -24.33 9.20 -27.53
CA ASP A 146 -23.57 8.99 -28.77
C ASP A 146 -23.43 10.29 -29.55
N VAL A 147 -22.19 10.70 -29.82
CA VAL A 147 -21.81 11.92 -30.56
C VAL A 147 -21.20 11.53 -31.90
N GLU A 148 -21.78 11.99 -33.00
CA GLU A 148 -21.28 11.74 -34.36
C GLU A 148 -20.17 12.73 -34.72
N VAL A 149 -18.94 12.22 -34.85
CA VAL A 149 -17.73 12.98 -35.12
C VAL A 149 -17.26 12.76 -36.56
N GLN A 150 -16.86 13.84 -37.24
CA GLN A 150 -16.31 13.78 -38.60
C GLN A 150 -14.80 13.59 -38.56
N ASN A 151 -14.20 13.16 -39.67
CA ASN A 151 -12.75 13.05 -39.76
C ASN A 151 -12.09 14.45 -39.74
N GLY A 152 -10.93 14.56 -39.10
CA GLY A 152 -10.22 15.83 -38.97
C GLY A 152 -8.76 15.64 -38.58
N GLU A 153 -8.09 16.77 -38.34
CA GLU A 153 -6.70 16.84 -37.87
C GLU A 153 -6.65 17.69 -36.60
N ILE A 154 -5.77 17.33 -35.67
CA ILE A 154 -5.41 18.11 -34.49
C ILE A 154 -3.96 18.54 -34.61
N SER A 155 -3.67 19.78 -34.23
CA SER A 155 -2.29 20.26 -34.10
C SER A 155 -1.75 20.00 -32.69
N LYS A 156 -0.42 19.93 -32.54
CA LYS A 156 0.24 19.91 -31.22
C LYS A 156 -0.25 21.11 -30.38
N ASN A 157 -0.64 20.85 -29.13
CA ASN A 157 -1.20 21.77 -28.15
C ASN A 157 -2.64 22.28 -28.44
N GLU A 158 -3.36 21.67 -29.37
CA GLU A 158 -4.81 21.88 -29.48
C GLU A 158 -5.56 21.08 -28.41
N LYS A 159 -6.77 21.53 -28.09
CA LYS A 159 -7.57 21.00 -26.98
C LYS A 159 -8.67 20.08 -27.47
N ILE A 160 -8.90 19.01 -26.71
CA ILE A 160 -10.15 18.28 -26.71
C ILE A 160 -10.92 18.70 -25.46
N GLU A 161 -12.13 19.22 -25.63
CA GLU A 161 -13.00 19.68 -24.55
C GLU A 161 -14.34 18.96 -24.63
N VAL A 162 -14.82 18.44 -23.51
CA VAL A 162 -16.12 17.80 -23.37
C VAL A 162 -16.91 18.56 -22.33
N THR A 163 -18.06 19.09 -22.71
CA THR A 163 -18.98 19.78 -21.80
C THR A 163 -20.27 19.00 -21.69
N PHE A 164 -20.70 18.71 -20.45
CA PHE A 164 -21.94 17.99 -20.18
C PHE A 164 -22.95 18.91 -19.49
N SER A 165 -24.15 19.00 -20.06
CA SER A 165 -25.24 19.80 -19.51
C SER A 165 -26.57 19.05 -19.49
N VAL A 166 -27.42 19.41 -18.54
CA VAL A 166 -28.75 18.82 -18.36
C VAL A 166 -29.82 19.92 -18.37
N ARG A 167 -30.90 19.67 -19.11
CA ARG A 167 -32.05 20.58 -19.20
C ARG A 167 -33.37 19.86 -18.98
N SER A 168 -34.39 20.61 -18.57
CA SER A 168 -35.77 20.12 -18.39
C SER A 168 -35.86 18.95 -17.41
N LEU A 169 -35.23 19.10 -16.24
CA LEU A 169 -35.14 18.02 -15.25
C LEU A 169 -36.42 17.93 -14.42
N ILE A 170 -37.10 16.78 -14.51
CA ILE A 170 -38.39 16.52 -13.89
C ILE A 170 -38.33 15.20 -13.13
N PHE A 171 -38.70 15.23 -11.84
CA PHE A 171 -38.79 14.04 -11.00
C PHE A 171 -40.22 13.46 -10.98
N SER A 172 -40.32 12.14 -10.99
CA SER A 172 -41.54 11.37 -10.86
C SER A 172 -41.77 11.01 -9.39
N ASN A 173 -42.89 11.48 -8.82
CA ASN A 173 -43.23 11.33 -7.39
C ASN A 173 -42.08 11.79 -6.46
N PRO A 174 -41.66 13.07 -6.55
CA PRO A 174 -40.58 13.59 -5.72
C PRO A 174 -40.95 13.62 -4.24
N GLY A 175 -40.02 13.22 -3.39
CA GLY A 175 -40.05 13.45 -1.95
C GLY A 175 -39.63 14.87 -1.57
N SER A 176 -39.08 15.02 -0.36
CA SER A 176 -38.64 16.33 0.17
C SER A 176 -37.24 16.75 -0.31
N GLU A 177 -36.39 15.79 -0.68
CA GLU A 177 -34.98 16.00 -1.06
C GLU A 177 -34.65 15.32 -2.40
N SER A 178 -35.54 15.45 -3.41
CA SER A 178 -35.31 14.83 -4.72
C SER A 178 -34.17 15.50 -5.50
N GLY A 179 -33.17 14.72 -5.84
CA GLY A 179 -31.99 15.11 -6.60
C GLY A 179 -31.53 14.01 -7.56
N ILE A 180 -30.70 14.38 -8.53
CA ILE A 180 -29.84 13.44 -9.25
C ILE A 180 -28.40 13.84 -9.00
N VAL A 181 -27.56 12.87 -8.69
CA VAL A 181 -26.13 13.06 -8.46
C VAL A 181 -25.38 12.36 -9.58
N PHE A 182 -24.52 13.09 -10.29
CA PHE A 182 -23.60 12.52 -11.26
C PHE A 182 -22.24 12.30 -10.60
N HIS A 183 -21.57 11.20 -10.96
CA HIS A 183 -20.29 10.79 -10.35
C HIS A 183 -19.21 10.55 -11.41
N TRP A 184 -17.95 10.82 -11.07
CA TRP A 184 -16.75 10.51 -11.86
C TRP A 184 -15.49 10.49 -10.98
N GLY A 185 -14.34 10.14 -11.57
CA GLY A 185 -13.01 10.32 -10.95
C GLY A 185 -12.48 9.13 -10.12
N GLU A 186 -13.26 8.08 -9.90
CA GLU A 186 -12.84 6.87 -9.17
C GLU A 186 -13.11 5.62 -10.01
N LYS A 187 -12.26 4.59 -9.88
CA LYS A 187 -12.34 3.34 -10.66
C LYS A 187 -13.69 2.61 -10.59
N ASP A 188 -14.36 2.65 -9.44
CA ASP A 188 -15.65 1.97 -9.25
C ASP A 188 -16.84 2.74 -9.87
N VAL A 189 -16.67 4.04 -10.15
CA VAL A 189 -17.70 4.95 -10.64
C VAL A 189 -17.08 5.90 -11.66
N ASP A 190 -16.56 5.33 -12.74
CA ASP A 190 -15.86 6.05 -13.79
C ASP A 190 -16.84 6.69 -14.79
N ALA A 191 -16.45 7.86 -15.29
CA ALA A 191 -17.14 8.52 -16.39
C ALA A 191 -16.11 8.77 -17.48
N ALA A 192 -16.48 8.53 -18.73
CA ALA A 192 -15.55 8.61 -19.83
C ALA A 192 -16.20 9.04 -21.14
N ILE A 193 -15.36 9.42 -22.09
CA ILE A 193 -15.73 9.49 -23.50
C ILE A 193 -14.89 8.49 -24.29
N SER A 194 -15.54 7.51 -24.92
CA SER A 194 -14.88 6.57 -25.83
C SER A 194 -14.59 7.25 -27.15
N ILE A 195 -13.32 7.42 -27.49
CA ILE A 195 -12.86 8.11 -28.69
C ILE A 195 -12.07 7.19 -29.61
N SER A 196 -11.79 7.66 -30.83
CA SER A 196 -10.90 6.97 -31.78
C SER A 196 -9.79 7.92 -32.22
N PHE A 197 -8.58 7.71 -31.70
CA PHE A 197 -7.45 8.63 -31.83
C PHE A 197 -6.10 7.87 -31.81
N PRO A 198 -5.03 8.36 -32.47
CA PRO A 198 -3.69 7.82 -32.26
C PRO A 198 -3.19 8.12 -30.83
N LEU A 199 -2.92 7.07 -30.04
CA LEU A 199 -2.53 7.21 -28.63
C LEU A 199 -1.00 7.08 -28.43
N VAL A 200 -0.43 6.02 -28.97
CA VAL A 200 1.01 5.73 -28.87
C VAL A 200 1.49 4.96 -30.08
N ASN A 201 2.67 5.31 -30.57
CA ASN A 201 3.38 4.54 -31.57
C ASN A 201 4.49 3.72 -30.89
N VAL A 202 4.53 2.43 -31.20
CA VAL A 202 5.43 1.47 -30.56
C VAL A 202 6.32 0.81 -31.62
N VAL A 203 7.64 0.94 -31.44
CA VAL A 203 8.65 0.40 -32.35
C VAL A 203 9.66 -0.46 -31.58
N ILE A 204 9.70 -1.76 -31.86
CA ILE A 204 10.74 -2.66 -31.34
C ILE A 204 12.00 -2.51 -32.21
N ARG A 205 13.10 -2.04 -31.62
CA ARG A 205 14.38 -1.80 -32.33
C ARG A 205 15.16 -3.10 -32.47
N GLU A 206 16.36 -3.07 -33.05
CA GLU A 206 17.20 -4.28 -33.09
C GLU A 206 17.71 -4.59 -31.68
N ALA A 207 17.83 -5.88 -31.36
CA ALA A 207 18.39 -6.31 -30.08
C ALA A 207 19.90 -6.05 -30.06
N SER A 208 20.40 -5.66 -28.89
CA SER A 208 21.83 -5.44 -28.66
C SER A 208 22.36 -6.54 -27.74
N VAL A 209 23.53 -7.08 -28.05
CA VAL A 209 24.18 -8.13 -27.26
C VAL A 209 25.43 -7.55 -26.62
N LYS A 210 25.62 -7.80 -25.33
CA LYS A 210 26.86 -7.47 -24.62
C LYS A 210 27.28 -8.66 -23.77
N GLY A 211 28.37 -9.32 -24.16
CA GLY A 211 28.76 -10.60 -23.59
C GLY A 211 27.66 -11.67 -23.72
N ASP A 212 27.08 -12.07 -22.58
CA ASP A 212 26.00 -13.06 -22.49
C ASP A 212 24.61 -12.43 -22.23
N LEU A 213 24.53 -11.09 -22.16
CA LEU A 213 23.29 -10.34 -21.96
C LEU A 213 22.72 -9.85 -23.29
N VAL A 214 21.39 -9.87 -23.39
CA VAL A 214 20.65 -9.34 -24.54
C VAL A 214 19.73 -8.21 -24.07
N PHE A 215 19.78 -7.10 -24.79
CA PHE A 215 19.00 -5.90 -24.53
C PHE A 215 17.99 -5.69 -25.66
N PHE A 216 16.73 -5.50 -25.31
CA PHE A 216 15.62 -5.30 -26.24
C PHE A 216 15.07 -3.87 -26.10
N PRO A 217 15.60 -2.91 -26.87
CA PRO A 217 15.12 -1.53 -26.83
C PRO A 217 13.80 -1.37 -27.59
N ILE A 218 12.84 -0.72 -26.94
CA ILE A 218 11.50 -0.45 -27.45
C ILE A 218 11.27 1.05 -27.35
N ARG A 219 10.92 1.68 -28.47
CA ARG A 219 10.63 3.10 -28.53
C ARG A 219 9.13 3.34 -28.49
N LEU A 220 8.69 4.09 -27.49
CA LEU A 220 7.35 4.63 -27.36
C LEU A 220 7.38 6.10 -27.80
N THR A 221 6.50 6.47 -28.72
CA THR A 221 6.31 7.87 -29.14
C THR A 221 4.86 8.23 -28.88
N SER A 222 4.63 9.26 -28.07
CA SER A 222 3.28 9.69 -27.69
C SER A 222 3.27 11.16 -27.30
N GLY A 223 2.13 11.82 -27.45
CA GLY A 223 1.90 13.17 -26.96
C GLY A 223 1.95 13.32 -25.43
N PHE A 224 2.06 12.22 -24.68
CA PHE A 224 2.08 12.20 -23.22
C PHE A 224 3.49 12.13 -22.60
N GLY A 225 4.56 12.17 -23.41
CA GLY A 225 5.94 12.16 -22.88
C GLY A 225 6.27 10.89 -22.11
N ASP A 226 6.90 11.03 -20.94
CA ASP A 226 7.25 9.95 -20.02
C ASP A 226 6.03 9.25 -19.40
N LYS A 227 4.94 9.98 -19.21
CA LYS A 227 3.68 9.46 -18.65
C LYS A 227 3.12 8.27 -19.44
N ILE A 228 3.46 8.15 -20.72
CA ILE A 228 3.06 6.98 -21.52
C ILE A 228 3.60 5.66 -20.96
N TRP A 229 4.72 5.67 -20.25
CA TRP A 229 5.26 4.49 -19.59
C TRP A 229 4.84 4.44 -18.12
N THR A 230 5.01 5.53 -17.37
CA THR A 230 4.77 5.54 -15.91
C THR A 230 3.29 5.39 -15.53
N GLY A 231 2.36 5.88 -16.36
CA GLY A 231 0.92 5.69 -16.17
C GLY A 231 0.36 4.39 -16.75
N SER A 232 1.23 3.49 -17.25
CA SER A 232 0.83 2.31 -18.01
C SER A 232 1.38 1.03 -17.40
N THR A 233 0.71 -0.08 -17.69
CA THR A 233 1.26 -1.42 -17.43
C THR A 233 1.87 -1.98 -18.71
N GLY A 234 3.15 -2.33 -18.67
CA GLY A 234 3.87 -2.82 -19.85
C GLY A 234 4.80 -3.97 -19.53
N GLY A 235 5.03 -4.84 -20.52
CA GLY A 235 5.87 -6.02 -20.35
C GLY A 235 6.39 -6.58 -21.68
N LEU A 236 7.49 -7.32 -21.61
CA LEU A 236 8.09 -8.00 -22.74
C LEU A 236 8.15 -9.51 -22.51
N MET A 237 7.65 -10.27 -23.47
CA MET A 237 7.81 -11.72 -23.51
C MET A 237 8.89 -12.10 -24.51
N VAL A 238 9.82 -12.95 -24.11
CA VAL A 238 10.84 -13.56 -24.96
C VAL A 238 10.53 -15.04 -25.07
N GLN A 239 10.24 -15.53 -26.28
CA GLN A 239 9.87 -16.94 -26.50
C GLN A 239 8.72 -17.44 -25.60
N ASN A 240 7.69 -16.61 -25.39
CA ASN A 240 6.56 -16.85 -24.48
C ASN A 240 6.93 -16.94 -22.98
N VAL A 241 8.08 -16.40 -22.58
CA VAL A 241 8.46 -16.22 -21.17
C VAL A 241 8.55 -14.73 -20.90
N GLU A 242 7.77 -14.24 -19.93
CA GLU A 242 7.81 -12.85 -19.50
C GLU A 242 9.13 -12.51 -18.80
N ILE A 243 9.69 -11.35 -19.13
CA ILE A 243 10.81 -10.77 -18.41
C ILE A 243 10.25 -10.12 -17.15
N SER A 244 10.66 -10.65 -15.99
CA SER A 244 10.25 -10.12 -14.68
C SER A 244 11.11 -8.95 -14.19
N GLU A 245 12.21 -8.64 -14.88
CA GLU A 245 13.11 -7.54 -14.54
C GLU A 245 12.54 -6.20 -15.01
N SER A 246 12.65 -5.18 -14.17
CA SER A 246 12.28 -3.81 -14.46
C SER A 246 13.18 -3.25 -15.58
N PRO A 247 12.58 -2.72 -16.66
CA PRO A 247 13.34 -2.26 -17.81
C PRO A 247 14.10 -0.96 -17.50
N ILE A 248 15.12 -0.69 -18.30
CA ILE A 248 15.82 0.60 -18.30
C ILE A 248 14.94 1.60 -19.04
N VAL A 249 14.59 2.71 -18.38
CA VAL A 249 13.76 3.78 -18.97
C VAL A 249 14.63 4.99 -19.24
N ASN A 250 14.64 5.44 -20.49
CA ASN A 250 15.25 6.71 -20.90
C ASN A 250 14.20 7.55 -21.63
N SER A 251 13.77 8.65 -21.03
CA SER A 251 12.76 9.54 -21.61
C SER A 251 13.36 10.84 -22.14
N ASN A 252 12.65 11.46 -23.08
CA ASN A 252 12.82 12.86 -23.46
C ASN A 252 11.45 13.46 -23.83
N GLU A 253 11.45 14.71 -24.34
CA GLU A 253 10.20 15.44 -24.67
C GLU A 253 9.36 14.80 -25.78
N ASP A 254 9.94 13.93 -26.64
CA ASP A 254 9.28 13.38 -27.83
C ASP A 254 9.09 11.85 -27.78
N TRP A 255 9.93 11.11 -27.04
CA TRP A 255 9.90 9.66 -26.97
C TRP A 255 10.45 9.09 -25.66
N VAL A 256 10.06 7.85 -25.36
CA VAL A 256 10.56 7.04 -24.25
C VAL A 256 11.16 5.75 -24.81
N ASP A 257 12.44 5.49 -24.55
CA ASP A 257 13.08 4.20 -24.86
C ASP A 257 13.04 3.34 -23.59
N VAL A 258 12.33 2.23 -23.68
CA VAL A 258 12.21 1.20 -22.64
C VAL A 258 13.03 0.00 -23.10
N THR A 259 14.08 -0.35 -22.36
CA THR A 259 14.99 -1.44 -22.72
C THR A 259 14.89 -2.58 -21.72
N PHE A 260 14.41 -3.73 -22.18
CA PHE A 260 14.34 -4.94 -21.36
C PHE A 260 15.64 -5.75 -21.46
N VAL A 261 16.03 -6.38 -20.36
CA VAL A 261 17.24 -7.19 -20.28
C VAL A 261 16.87 -8.67 -20.18
N TRP A 262 17.61 -9.50 -20.91
CA TRP A 262 17.42 -10.95 -20.93
C TRP A 262 18.76 -11.67 -20.82
N GLU A 263 18.89 -12.56 -19.83
CA GLU A 263 20.03 -13.46 -19.66
C GLU A 263 19.64 -14.89 -20.12
N PRO A 264 19.95 -15.28 -21.37
CA PRO A 264 19.67 -16.62 -21.88
C PRO A 264 20.49 -17.69 -21.13
N SER A 265 19.84 -18.82 -20.82
CA SER A 265 20.46 -19.94 -20.07
C SER A 265 21.35 -20.86 -20.93
N GLY A 266 21.65 -20.51 -22.19
CA GLY A 266 22.40 -21.34 -23.15
C GLY A 266 23.41 -20.55 -23.99
N SER A 267 24.45 -21.22 -24.48
CA SER A 267 25.64 -20.58 -25.11
C SER A 267 25.55 -20.31 -26.62
N SER A 268 24.42 -20.59 -27.26
CA SER A 268 24.20 -20.30 -28.67
C SER A 268 22.78 -19.82 -28.87
N VAL A 269 22.60 -18.54 -29.14
CA VAL A 269 21.30 -17.98 -29.53
C VAL A 269 21.28 -17.87 -31.05
N GLY A 270 20.08 -17.96 -31.63
CA GLY A 270 19.80 -17.79 -33.06
C GLY A 270 18.56 -16.91 -33.20
N THR A 271 17.54 -17.38 -33.91
CA THR A 271 16.27 -16.66 -34.07
C THR A 271 15.47 -16.63 -32.74
N VAL A 272 15.12 -15.44 -32.27
CA VAL A 272 14.33 -15.20 -31.05
C VAL A 272 13.16 -14.28 -31.37
N ARG A 273 11.96 -14.65 -30.91
CA ARG A 273 10.77 -13.81 -31.01
C ARG A 273 10.53 -13.07 -29.70
N THR A 274 10.24 -11.78 -29.81
CA THR A 274 9.82 -10.90 -28.74
C THR A 274 8.40 -10.42 -28.98
N ASP A 275 7.60 -10.39 -27.92
CA ASP A 275 6.22 -9.91 -27.93
C ASP A 275 6.10 -8.86 -26.82
N PHE A 276 5.95 -7.59 -27.20
CA PHE A 276 5.77 -6.47 -26.28
C PHE A 276 4.30 -6.14 -26.11
N GLN A 277 3.88 -5.83 -24.89
CA GLN A 277 2.55 -5.34 -24.59
C GLN A 277 2.60 -4.08 -23.73
N ILE A 278 1.69 -3.16 -23.98
CA ILE A 278 1.45 -1.97 -23.14
C ILE A 278 -0.06 -1.70 -23.04
N SER A 279 -0.53 -1.37 -21.85
CA SER A 279 -1.94 -1.13 -21.53
C SER A 279 -2.05 0.10 -20.61
N LEU A 280 -2.76 1.14 -21.06
CA LEU A 280 -3.06 2.34 -20.26
C LEU A 280 -4.35 2.20 -19.45
N GLN A 281 -5.22 1.29 -19.91
CA GLN A 281 -6.55 1.00 -19.40
C GLN A 281 -6.91 -0.43 -19.79
N ASP A 282 -7.76 -1.11 -19.03
CA ASP A 282 -8.13 -2.51 -19.28
C ASP A 282 -8.79 -2.75 -20.66
N SER A 283 -9.39 -1.72 -21.25
CA SER A 283 -10.09 -1.80 -22.54
C SER A 283 -9.17 -1.79 -23.77
N LEU A 284 -7.91 -1.34 -23.64
CA LEU A 284 -6.95 -1.21 -24.73
C LEU A 284 -5.57 -1.78 -24.37
N VAL A 285 -5.26 -2.95 -24.96
CA VAL A 285 -3.93 -3.56 -24.90
C VAL A 285 -3.28 -3.48 -26.28
N ILE A 286 -2.16 -2.77 -26.38
CA ILE A 286 -1.37 -2.66 -27.61
C ILE A 286 -0.30 -3.74 -27.57
N THR A 287 -0.23 -4.56 -28.62
CA THR A 287 0.76 -5.65 -28.73
C THR A 287 1.57 -5.51 -30.02
N VAL A 288 2.89 -5.66 -29.91
CA VAL A 288 3.84 -5.56 -31.03
C VAL A 288 4.79 -6.75 -30.96
N ASP A 289 5.10 -7.36 -32.09
CA ASP A 289 6.02 -8.50 -32.16
C ASP A 289 7.17 -8.28 -33.13
N LYS A 290 8.35 -8.80 -32.77
CA LYS A 290 9.54 -8.77 -33.61
C LYS A 290 10.34 -10.06 -33.52
N ILE A 291 11.01 -10.41 -34.62
CA ILE A 291 11.94 -11.52 -34.68
C ILE A 291 13.37 -10.97 -34.78
N HIS A 292 14.24 -11.42 -33.88
CA HIS A 292 15.65 -11.04 -33.78
C HIS A 292 16.56 -12.21 -34.13
N GLU A 293 17.70 -11.93 -34.74
CA GLU A 293 18.81 -12.88 -34.91
C GLU A 293 19.93 -12.52 -33.93
N ILE A 294 20.04 -13.29 -32.84
CA ILE A 294 20.96 -12.99 -31.73
C ILE A 294 22.14 -13.97 -31.79
N THR A 295 23.35 -13.48 -31.56
CA THR A 295 24.55 -14.33 -31.38
C THR A 295 25.31 -13.89 -30.14
N LEU A 296 25.43 -14.77 -29.14
CA LEU A 296 26.11 -14.46 -27.87
C LEU A 296 27.64 -14.42 -28.00
N GLY A 297 28.29 -13.69 -27.10
CA GLY A 297 29.75 -13.59 -27.00
C GLY A 297 30.40 -12.64 -28.01
N GLN A 298 29.60 -11.96 -28.85
CA GLN A 298 30.04 -10.83 -29.66
C GLN A 298 29.16 -9.63 -29.38
N ASP A 299 29.79 -8.53 -28.98
CA ASP A 299 29.08 -7.29 -28.76
C ASP A 299 28.49 -6.79 -30.09
N THR A 300 27.16 -6.66 -30.15
CA THR A 300 26.41 -6.29 -31.35
C THR A 300 25.26 -5.34 -31.00
N GLY A 301 24.73 -4.63 -32.00
CA GLY A 301 23.66 -3.65 -31.80
C GLY A 301 24.17 -2.27 -31.39
N ASP A 302 23.25 -1.42 -30.93
CA ASP A 302 23.58 -0.11 -30.38
C ASP A 302 23.73 -0.16 -28.86
N ASN A 303 24.55 0.75 -28.33
CA ASN A 303 24.80 0.88 -26.90
C ASN A 303 24.06 2.09 -26.31
N SER A 304 22.93 2.49 -26.90
CA SER A 304 22.20 3.70 -26.48
C SER A 304 21.57 3.57 -25.10
N TRP A 305 21.31 2.34 -24.66
CA TRP A 305 20.71 2.01 -23.37
C TRP A 305 21.73 2.04 -22.22
N TYR A 306 23.03 1.94 -22.51
CA TYR A 306 24.10 2.00 -21.51
C TYR A 306 24.85 3.33 -21.60
N PRO A 307 24.69 4.23 -20.63
CA PRO A 307 25.33 5.54 -20.65
C PRO A 307 26.86 5.46 -20.66
N GLU A 308 27.51 6.25 -21.53
CA GLU A 308 28.97 6.42 -21.53
C GLU A 308 29.47 7.27 -20.35
N GLU A 309 28.61 8.14 -19.83
CA GLU A 309 28.82 8.98 -18.65
C GLU A 309 27.89 8.57 -17.51
N GLU A 310 28.14 9.10 -16.32
CA GLU A 310 27.32 8.81 -15.13
C GLU A 310 25.85 9.17 -15.40
N PRO A 311 24.91 8.21 -15.27
CA PRO A 311 23.50 8.47 -15.52
C PRO A 311 22.94 9.51 -14.54
N PRO A 312 21.93 10.27 -14.95
CA PRO A 312 21.17 11.09 -14.02
C PRO A 312 20.52 10.20 -12.96
N ARG A 313 20.37 10.74 -11.74
CA ARG A 313 19.69 10.06 -10.62
C ARG A 313 18.21 10.47 -10.51
N THR A 314 17.72 11.31 -11.41
CA THR A 314 16.38 11.92 -11.38
C THR A 314 15.46 11.21 -12.35
N GLY A 315 14.21 10.95 -11.95
CA GLY A 315 13.14 10.44 -12.81
C GLY A 315 12.74 9.00 -12.51
N GLY A 316 11.77 8.82 -11.60
CA GLY A 316 11.12 7.54 -11.33
C GLY A 316 11.90 6.63 -10.39
N SER A 317 12.33 7.11 -9.22
CA SER A 317 12.91 6.23 -8.19
C SER A 317 12.11 6.33 -6.91
N ASP A 318 11.76 5.18 -6.37
CA ASP A 318 11.06 5.05 -5.11
C ASP A 318 12.04 4.64 -4.02
N LEU A 319 11.77 5.10 -2.80
CA LEU A 319 12.60 4.84 -1.63
C LEU A 319 11.75 4.26 -0.51
N MET A 320 12.04 3.01 -0.15
CA MET A 320 11.45 2.38 1.03
C MET A 320 12.50 2.20 2.12
N VAL A 321 12.24 2.77 3.28
CA VAL A 321 13.10 2.64 4.47
C VAL A 321 12.39 1.80 5.52
N GLU A 322 12.95 0.63 5.81
CA GLU A 322 12.50 -0.22 6.92
C GLU A 322 13.52 -0.17 8.07
N VAL A 323 13.06 0.22 9.26
CA VAL A 323 13.86 0.27 10.48
C VAL A 323 13.26 -0.65 11.52
N ASN A 324 14.05 -1.63 11.96
CA ASN A 324 13.73 -2.51 13.06
C ASN A 324 14.73 -2.33 14.21
N CYS A 325 14.24 -1.98 15.39
CA CYS A 325 15.06 -1.73 16.57
C CYS A 325 14.69 -2.65 17.74
N GLU A 326 15.70 -3.10 18.49
CA GLU A 326 15.54 -3.80 19.77
C GLU A 326 16.27 -3.04 20.89
N TYR A 327 15.53 -2.67 21.93
CA TYR A 327 16.02 -1.90 23.08
C TYR A 327 16.09 -2.75 24.35
N ASP A 328 17.32 -3.04 24.82
CA ASP A 328 17.58 -3.89 25.98
C ASP A 328 17.59 -3.13 27.33
N GLY A 329 17.49 -1.81 27.31
CA GLY A 329 17.58 -0.92 28.48
C GLY A 329 18.89 -0.15 28.60
N ASN A 330 19.92 -0.53 27.85
CA ASN A 330 21.21 0.18 27.80
C ASN A 330 21.64 0.47 26.37
N ASN A 331 21.36 -0.42 25.42
CA ASN A 331 21.71 -0.26 24.01
C ASN A 331 20.47 -0.47 23.14
N ILE A 332 20.51 0.14 21.96
CA ILE A 332 19.61 -0.16 20.85
C ILE A 332 20.41 -0.95 19.82
N GLU A 333 19.91 -2.12 19.44
CA GLU A 333 20.30 -2.82 18.21
C GLU A 333 19.37 -2.36 17.10
N ARG A 334 19.92 -1.82 16.02
CA ARG A 334 19.17 -1.24 14.91
C ARG A 334 19.53 -1.95 13.61
N LYS A 335 18.51 -2.40 12.90
CA LYS A 335 18.58 -2.99 11.56
C LYS A 335 17.80 -2.08 10.64
N THR A 336 18.49 -1.53 9.65
CA THR A 336 17.92 -0.62 8.67
C THR A 336 18.10 -1.23 7.30
N THR A 337 16.99 -1.40 6.58
CA THR A 337 16.93 -1.81 5.18
C THR A 337 16.53 -0.59 4.38
N ILE A 338 17.35 -0.20 3.42
CA ILE A 338 17.06 0.88 2.47
C ILE A 338 16.87 0.21 1.11
N THR A 339 15.66 0.22 0.60
CA THR A 339 15.31 -0.33 -0.71
C THR A 339 15.05 0.82 -1.68
N LEU A 340 15.69 0.76 -2.83
CA LEU A 340 15.59 1.78 -3.89
C LEU A 340 15.50 1.11 -5.25
N ASP A 341 14.83 1.74 -6.20
CA ASP A 341 14.67 1.24 -7.56
C ASP A 341 14.97 2.33 -8.62
N GLY A 342 14.52 2.11 -9.86
CA GLY A 342 14.45 3.16 -10.87
C GLY A 342 15.79 3.74 -11.33
N ALA A 343 15.84 5.06 -11.50
CA ALA A 343 17.05 5.77 -11.90
C ALA A 343 18.18 5.66 -10.86
N MET A 344 17.85 5.59 -9.56
CA MET A 344 18.86 5.43 -8.51
C MET A 344 19.50 4.03 -8.54
N SER A 345 18.71 2.98 -8.79
CA SER A 345 19.24 1.62 -8.92
C SER A 345 20.14 1.49 -10.15
N GLN A 346 19.75 2.10 -11.28
CA GLN A 346 20.60 2.21 -12.46
C GLN A 346 21.92 2.94 -12.16
N TRP A 347 21.86 4.10 -11.49
CA TRP A 347 23.05 4.85 -11.09
C TRP A 347 24.00 4.02 -10.23
N MET A 348 23.46 3.23 -9.31
CA MET A 348 24.23 2.34 -8.45
C MET A 348 24.87 1.19 -9.22
N ARG A 349 24.14 0.52 -10.11
CA ARG A 349 24.66 -0.55 -10.97
C ARG A 349 25.74 -0.03 -11.92
N TRP A 350 25.50 1.11 -12.57
CA TRP A 350 26.46 1.77 -13.45
C TRP A 350 27.74 2.14 -12.70
N GLY A 351 27.60 2.73 -11.50
CA GLY A 351 28.74 3.14 -10.70
C GLY A 351 29.63 1.99 -10.24
N LEU A 352 29.03 0.85 -9.91
CA LEU A 352 29.73 -0.39 -9.56
C LEU A 352 30.49 -0.99 -10.75
N ASP A 353 29.85 -1.11 -11.90
CA ASP A 353 30.45 -1.62 -13.15
C ASP A 353 31.56 -0.69 -13.69
N ASN A 354 31.55 0.60 -13.33
CA ASN A 354 32.54 1.60 -13.75
C ASN A 354 33.56 1.98 -12.66
N ILE A 355 33.80 1.11 -11.66
CA ILE A 355 34.80 1.38 -10.62
C ILE A 355 36.20 1.62 -11.23
N GLY A 356 36.80 2.76 -10.87
CA GLY A 356 38.12 3.16 -11.38
C GLY A 356 38.06 4.04 -12.63
N ASN A 357 36.87 4.44 -13.08
CA ASN A 357 36.72 5.38 -14.18
C ASN A 357 37.31 6.75 -13.80
N LYS A 358 38.29 7.21 -14.57
CA LYS A 358 39.00 8.47 -14.33
C LYS A 358 38.36 9.67 -15.01
N SER A 359 37.39 9.44 -15.89
CA SER A 359 36.64 10.47 -16.62
C SER A 359 35.46 11.03 -15.83
N LEU A 360 35.18 10.48 -14.64
CA LEU A 360 34.09 10.93 -13.77
C LEU A 360 34.21 12.41 -13.42
N GLY A 361 33.07 13.12 -13.47
CA GLY A 361 32.98 14.53 -13.10
C GLY A 361 33.42 14.78 -11.66
N SER A 362 33.88 16.00 -11.35
CA SER A 362 34.44 16.29 -10.03
C SER A 362 33.47 16.10 -8.86
N LYS A 363 32.16 16.13 -9.14
CA LYS A 363 31.07 15.95 -8.17
C LYS A 363 30.60 14.50 -8.01
N SER A 364 31.10 13.57 -8.83
CA SER A 364 30.72 12.17 -8.79
C SER A 364 31.19 11.51 -7.49
N TRP A 365 30.29 10.82 -6.79
CA TRP A 365 30.62 10.10 -5.56
C TRP A 365 31.51 8.87 -5.80
N TRP A 366 31.33 8.19 -6.94
CA TRP A 366 32.08 6.98 -7.32
C TRP A 366 33.60 7.17 -7.37
N ARG A 367 34.07 8.42 -7.49
CA ARG A 367 35.50 8.77 -7.40
C ARG A 367 36.15 8.33 -6.09
N ASN A 368 35.38 8.19 -5.01
CA ASN A 368 35.86 7.70 -3.72
C ASN A 368 36.39 6.26 -3.79
N LEU A 369 35.92 5.45 -4.75
CA LEU A 369 36.33 4.05 -4.94
C LEU A 369 37.52 3.89 -5.89
N ASN A 370 38.00 4.95 -6.55
CA ASN A 370 39.05 4.85 -7.56
C ASN A 370 40.37 4.26 -7.02
N THR A 371 40.66 4.45 -5.73
CA THR A 371 41.85 3.89 -5.07
C THR A 371 41.78 2.38 -4.86
N LEU A 372 40.57 1.79 -4.90
CA LEU A 372 40.31 0.37 -4.74
C LEU A 372 40.13 -0.35 -6.08
N SER A 373 40.22 0.38 -7.20
CA SER A 373 39.97 -0.17 -8.54
C SER A 373 40.93 -1.28 -8.97
N ASP A 374 42.12 -1.38 -8.37
CA ASP A 374 43.09 -2.44 -8.64
C ASP A 374 42.64 -3.83 -8.14
N SER A 375 41.61 -3.87 -7.28
CA SER A 375 41.03 -5.12 -6.76
C SER A 375 39.98 -5.75 -7.69
N VAL A 376 39.53 -5.02 -8.70
CA VAL A 376 38.56 -5.46 -9.71
C VAL A 376 39.29 -5.72 -11.03
N SER A 377 39.02 -6.86 -11.68
CA SER A 377 39.69 -7.22 -12.92
C SER A 377 39.21 -6.34 -14.10
N ALA A 378 40.03 -6.21 -15.15
CA ALA A 378 39.67 -5.38 -16.30
C ALA A 378 38.53 -5.97 -17.16
N SER A 379 38.25 -7.28 -17.05
CA SER A 379 37.16 -7.95 -17.75
C SER A 379 35.80 -7.83 -17.04
N GLU A 380 35.83 -7.53 -15.75
CA GLU A 380 34.63 -7.31 -14.93
C GLU A 380 34.12 -5.87 -15.06
N LYS A 381 34.96 -4.95 -15.56
CA LYS A 381 34.61 -3.53 -15.69
C LYS A 381 33.92 -3.20 -17.01
N SER A 382 32.90 -2.36 -16.93
CA SER A 382 32.11 -1.85 -18.05
C SER A 382 31.49 -2.96 -18.90
N ASN A 383 31.12 -4.07 -18.27
CA ASN A 383 30.51 -5.22 -18.93
C ASN A 383 28.96 -5.19 -18.87
N ALA A 384 28.37 -4.11 -18.34
CA ALA A 384 26.94 -3.95 -18.06
C ALA A 384 26.37 -4.98 -17.08
N ARG A 385 27.22 -5.51 -16.20
CA ARG A 385 26.88 -6.40 -15.10
C ARG A 385 27.61 -5.91 -13.86
N VAL A 386 27.03 -6.15 -12.69
CA VAL A 386 27.73 -5.95 -11.42
C VAL A 386 28.29 -7.28 -10.94
N ASP A 387 29.62 -7.37 -10.91
CA ASP A 387 30.33 -8.55 -10.47
C ASP A 387 30.55 -8.59 -8.95
N ASN A 388 30.75 -9.79 -8.38
CA ASN A 388 30.94 -9.97 -6.94
C ASN A 388 32.17 -9.23 -6.40
N SER A 389 33.20 -9.05 -7.23
CA SER A 389 34.41 -8.29 -6.88
C SER A 389 34.09 -6.82 -6.67
N GLU A 390 33.26 -6.22 -7.52
CA GLU A 390 32.83 -4.82 -7.45
C GLU A 390 31.95 -4.57 -6.22
N LEU A 391 30.98 -5.45 -5.98
CA LEU A 391 30.13 -5.38 -4.79
C LEU A 391 30.97 -5.46 -3.51
N SER A 392 31.93 -6.39 -3.47
CA SER A 392 32.84 -6.56 -2.33
C SER A 392 33.66 -5.29 -2.08
N VAL A 393 34.06 -4.56 -3.11
CA VAL A 393 34.80 -3.29 -2.98
C VAL A 393 33.94 -2.23 -2.31
N LEU A 394 32.71 -2.05 -2.76
CA LEU A 394 31.79 -1.08 -2.16
C LEU A 394 31.52 -1.42 -0.69
N GLU A 395 31.15 -2.66 -0.40
CA GLU A 395 30.92 -3.08 1.00
C GLU A 395 32.15 -2.87 1.89
N SER A 396 33.35 -3.22 1.38
CA SER A 396 34.60 -3.00 2.09
C SER A 396 34.85 -1.52 2.38
N HIS A 397 34.53 -0.66 1.42
CA HIS A 397 34.68 0.79 1.56
C HIS A 397 33.72 1.36 2.61
N LEU A 398 32.46 0.94 2.58
CA LEU A 398 31.42 1.38 3.52
C LEU A 398 31.69 0.87 4.94
N LYS A 399 32.16 -0.38 5.09
CA LYS A 399 32.60 -0.96 6.37
C LYS A 399 33.87 -0.31 6.92
N GLY A 400 34.77 0.14 6.02
CA GLY A 400 36.11 0.58 6.37
C GLY A 400 36.15 1.84 7.24
N ALA A 401 35.28 2.81 6.98
CA ALA A 401 35.13 3.99 7.82
C ALA A 401 33.69 4.49 7.83
N ARG A 402 33.17 4.82 9.01
CA ARG A 402 31.80 5.34 9.19
C ARG A 402 31.52 6.63 8.42
N SER A 403 32.55 7.46 8.22
CA SER A 403 32.48 8.64 7.35
C SER A 403 32.17 8.30 5.89
N ASN A 404 32.57 7.11 5.42
CA ASN A 404 32.29 6.67 4.05
C ASN A 404 30.82 6.32 3.89
N LEU A 405 30.23 5.61 4.87
CA LEU A 405 28.79 5.35 4.90
C LEU A 405 28.00 6.66 4.98
N LYS A 406 28.38 7.57 5.88
CA LYS A 406 27.77 8.91 5.97
C LYS A 406 27.82 9.66 4.64
N SER A 407 28.98 9.69 3.96
CA SER A 407 29.10 10.35 2.66
C SER A 407 28.30 9.65 1.56
N PHE A 408 28.23 8.31 1.57
CA PHE A 408 27.42 7.57 0.59
C PHE A 408 25.94 7.90 0.72
N LEU A 409 25.39 7.83 1.94
CA LEU A 409 23.99 8.16 2.18
C LEU A 409 23.70 9.64 1.87
N SER A 410 24.54 10.56 2.37
CA SER A 410 24.26 12.00 2.28
C SER A 410 24.57 12.64 0.93
N ASP A 411 25.63 12.24 0.23
CA ASP A 411 26.04 12.81 -1.05
C ASP A 411 25.60 11.95 -2.24
N GLY A 412 25.59 10.62 -2.07
CA GLY A 412 25.16 9.64 -3.07
C GLY A 412 23.64 9.53 -3.13
N LEU A 413 23.02 9.09 -2.04
CA LEU A 413 21.56 8.84 -1.97
C LEU A 413 20.72 10.04 -1.50
N LYS A 414 21.36 11.14 -1.09
CA LYS A 414 20.66 12.33 -0.54
C LYS A 414 19.80 12.06 0.69
N ILE A 415 20.20 11.08 1.48
CA ILE A 415 19.60 10.71 2.76
C ILE A 415 20.49 11.22 3.89
N ASP A 416 19.92 11.94 4.84
CA ASP A 416 20.63 12.28 6.07
C ASP A 416 20.74 11.05 6.97
N SER A 417 21.97 10.58 7.11
CA SER A 417 22.27 9.43 7.95
C SER A 417 21.98 9.67 9.43
N GLU A 418 22.16 10.90 9.93
CA GLU A 418 21.93 11.18 11.35
C GLU A 418 20.44 11.09 11.69
N SER A 419 19.62 11.66 10.81
CA SER A 419 18.17 11.61 10.88
C SER A 419 17.62 10.19 10.69
N LEU A 420 18.20 9.44 9.75
CA LEU A 420 17.83 8.05 9.50
C LEU A 420 18.19 7.11 10.65
N PHE A 421 19.34 7.28 11.32
CA PHE A 421 19.77 6.38 12.40
C PHE A 421 19.42 6.90 13.81
N GLY A 422 18.94 8.15 13.92
CA GLY A 422 18.66 8.84 15.19
C GLY A 422 19.91 9.34 15.93
N LEU A 423 21.10 9.06 15.40
CA LEU A 423 22.42 9.44 15.92
C LEU A 423 23.40 9.51 14.76
N ASP A 424 24.50 10.26 14.92
CA ASP A 424 25.57 10.29 13.91
C ASP A 424 26.18 8.89 13.76
N PRO A 425 26.23 8.32 12.53
CA PRO A 425 26.94 7.09 12.23
C PRO A 425 28.35 6.99 12.81
N ILE A 426 29.03 8.14 12.92
CA ILE A 426 30.41 8.27 13.38
C ILE A 426 30.52 8.00 14.89
N ASP A 427 29.50 8.41 15.65
CA ASP A 427 29.47 8.33 17.11
C ASP A 427 29.05 6.94 17.64
N HIS A 428 28.62 6.04 16.75
CA HIS A 428 28.35 4.65 17.12
C HIS A 428 29.59 3.93 17.67
N THR A 429 29.39 3.11 18.70
CA THR A 429 30.47 2.36 19.36
C THR A 429 30.42 0.85 19.12
N GLY A 430 29.38 0.33 18.45
CA GLY A 430 29.18 -1.09 18.12
C GLY A 430 29.75 -1.56 16.77
N PRO A 431 29.66 -2.86 16.48
CA PRO A 431 29.96 -3.42 15.15
C PRO A 431 28.98 -2.86 14.12
N LEU A 432 29.51 -2.52 12.94
CA LEU A 432 28.73 -2.07 11.78
C LEU A 432 28.76 -3.18 10.73
N VAL A 433 27.61 -3.73 10.39
CA VAL A 433 27.47 -4.65 9.25
C VAL A 433 26.78 -3.88 8.13
N VAL A 434 27.39 -3.90 6.95
CA VAL A 434 26.79 -3.36 5.73
C VAL A 434 26.73 -4.50 4.72
N SER A 435 25.58 -4.76 4.14
CA SER A 435 25.41 -5.73 3.07
C SER A 435 24.57 -5.11 1.97
N ILE A 436 24.87 -5.41 0.72
CA ILE A 436 24.10 -4.89 -0.42
C ILE A 436 23.58 -6.09 -1.20
N ASP A 437 22.28 -6.10 -1.45
CA ASP A 437 21.61 -7.04 -2.34
C ASP A 437 21.13 -6.32 -3.59
N LEU A 438 21.46 -6.87 -4.75
CA LEU A 438 21.08 -6.33 -6.07
C LEU A 438 19.80 -7.00 -6.62
N GLY A 439 19.13 -7.82 -5.80
CA GLY A 439 17.94 -8.53 -6.21
C GLY A 439 18.24 -9.71 -7.16
N PRO A 440 17.30 -10.06 -8.05
CA PRO A 440 17.38 -11.26 -8.87
C PRO A 440 18.40 -11.14 -10.01
N SER A 441 18.62 -9.92 -10.52
CA SER A 441 19.47 -9.66 -11.68
C SER A 441 20.77 -8.96 -11.29
N ARG A 442 21.85 -9.36 -11.96
CA ARG A 442 23.16 -8.67 -11.88
C ARG A 442 23.38 -7.73 -13.05
N ALA A 443 22.51 -7.74 -14.05
CA ALA A 443 22.65 -6.89 -15.20
C ALA A 443 22.37 -5.42 -14.84
N PHE A 444 22.80 -4.52 -15.72
CA PHE A 444 22.37 -3.13 -15.71
C PHE A 444 20.88 -3.06 -16.08
N ASN A 445 20.04 -2.76 -15.10
CA ASN A 445 18.59 -2.62 -15.22
C ASN A 445 18.09 -1.65 -14.12
N SER A 446 16.77 -1.52 -13.96
CA SER A 446 16.17 -0.65 -12.93
C SER A 446 15.64 -1.41 -11.70
N ASP A 447 15.98 -2.71 -11.54
CA ASP A 447 15.49 -3.53 -10.44
C ASP A 447 15.95 -3.01 -9.08
N ASP A 448 15.11 -3.25 -8.06
CA ASP A 448 15.34 -2.93 -6.67
C ASP A 448 16.72 -3.36 -6.16
N ILE A 449 17.33 -2.46 -5.39
CA ILE A 449 18.56 -2.68 -4.64
C ILE A 449 18.25 -2.47 -3.17
N SER A 450 18.64 -3.42 -2.33
CA SER A 450 18.46 -3.34 -0.88
C SER A 450 19.81 -3.21 -0.17
N ILE A 451 19.95 -2.17 0.64
CA ILE A 451 21.11 -1.91 1.48
C ILE A 451 20.75 -2.21 2.92
N TYR A 452 21.42 -3.20 3.51
CA TYR A 452 21.24 -3.60 4.89
C TYR A 452 22.33 -3.02 5.76
N VAL A 453 21.94 -2.25 6.77
CA VAL A 453 22.83 -1.67 7.77
C VAL A 453 22.41 -2.15 9.16
N GLU A 454 23.29 -2.89 9.83
CA GLU A 454 23.11 -3.27 11.24
C GLU A 454 24.10 -2.51 12.11
N SER A 455 23.58 -1.88 13.16
CA SER A 455 24.36 -1.09 14.10
C SER A 455 23.86 -1.28 15.52
N SER A 456 24.73 -0.99 16.50
CA SER A 456 24.35 -0.95 17.91
C SER A 456 24.99 0.24 18.61
N TYR A 457 24.19 0.94 19.41
CA TYR A 457 24.61 2.14 20.12
C TYR A 457 24.02 2.21 21.54
N PRO A 458 24.78 2.80 22.49
CA PRO A 458 24.30 3.00 23.85
C PRO A 458 23.27 4.13 23.93
N VAL A 459 22.32 4.00 24.86
CA VAL A 459 21.27 4.98 25.14
C VAL A 459 21.65 5.79 26.38
N GLU A 460 21.67 7.12 26.28
CA GLU A 460 21.91 7.99 27.43
C GLU A 460 20.64 8.15 28.28
N ARG A 461 20.75 7.88 29.58
CA ARG A 461 19.63 7.99 30.52
C ARG A 461 19.29 9.44 30.83
N ASP A 462 18.01 9.68 31.09
CA ASP A 462 17.47 11.01 31.46
C ASP A 462 17.69 12.09 30.38
N SER A 463 17.87 11.67 29.13
CA SER A 463 17.93 12.51 27.93
C SER A 463 16.88 12.06 26.91
N ARG A 464 16.43 12.98 26.06
CA ARG A 464 15.65 12.65 24.87
C ARG A 464 16.60 12.11 23.80
N GLN A 465 16.22 11.00 23.20
CA GLN A 465 16.98 10.32 22.17
C GLN A 465 16.11 10.26 20.92
N THR A 466 16.63 10.78 19.80
CA THR A 466 15.97 10.69 18.50
C THR A 466 16.02 9.24 18.02
N LEU A 467 14.88 8.72 17.59
CA LEU A 467 14.79 7.39 16.97
C LEU A 467 14.85 7.49 15.45
N ILE A 468 14.12 8.46 14.93
CA ILE A 468 14.03 8.80 13.52
C ILE A 468 13.44 10.20 13.40
N GLU A 469 13.89 10.94 12.41
CA GLU A 469 13.32 12.22 11.98
C GLU A 469 13.30 12.25 10.44
N ASP A 470 12.74 13.29 9.83
CA ASP A 470 12.80 13.48 8.39
C ASP A 470 14.24 13.33 7.89
N PHE A 471 14.45 12.28 7.11
CA PHE A 471 15.76 11.81 6.69
C PHE A 471 16.07 12.17 5.24
N ILE A 472 15.14 12.79 4.51
CA ILE A 472 15.40 13.25 3.15
C ILE A 472 16.03 14.63 3.22
N ARG A 473 17.14 14.83 2.52
CA ARG A 473 17.75 16.17 2.45
C ARG A 473 16.85 17.09 1.62
N HIS A 474 16.95 18.41 1.85
CA HIS A 474 16.15 19.39 1.11
C HIS A 474 16.29 19.32 -0.43
N ASP A 475 17.42 18.83 -0.96
CA ASP A 475 17.64 18.57 -2.39
C ASP A 475 17.41 17.10 -2.78
N GLY A 476 16.93 16.26 -1.87
CA GLY A 476 16.69 14.83 -2.04
C GLY A 476 15.38 14.51 -2.77
N TYR A 477 14.34 15.33 -2.56
CA TYR A 477 13.03 15.18 -3.22
C TYR A 477 13.07 15.44 -4.75
N ASP A 478 14.18 15.94 -5.30
CA ASP A 478 14.39 15.99 -6.75
C ASP A 478 14.75 14.59 -7.33
N TYR A 479 15.12 13.63 -6.48
CA TYR A 479 15.59 12.30 -6.86
C TYR A 479 14.58 11.19 -6.55
N TRP A 480 13.71 11.39 -5.57
CA TRP A 480 12.74 10.41 -5.09
C TRP A 480 11.32 10.84 -5.47
N GLU A 481 10.55 9.95 -6.08
CA GLU A 481 9.13 10.20 -6.41
C GLU A 481 8.24 9.79 -5.25
N GLU A 482 8.38 8.55 -4.77
CA GLU A 482 7.70 8.08 -3.56
C GLU A 482 8.72 7.75 -2.45
N VAL A 483 8.41 8.17 -1.22
CA VAL A 483 9.24 7.91 -0.04
C VAL A 483 8.38 7.28 1.05
N ASP A 484 8.70 6.03 1.38
CA ASP A 484 8.00 5.25 2.38
C ASP A 484 8.89 4.95 3.59
N LEU A 485 8.25 4.93 4.77
CA LEU A 485 8.90 4.64 6.04
C LEU A 485 8.10 3.62 6.84
N SER A 486 8.76 2.51 7.19
CA SER A 486 8.29 1.55 8.19
C SER A 486 9.28 1.50 9.34
N PHE A 487 8.91 2.07 10.48
CA PHE A 487 9.70 2.08 11.70
C PHE A 487 9.05 1.24 12.80
N GLU A 488 9.80 0.30 13.37
CA GLU A 488 9.39 -0.48 14.53
C GLU A 488 10.52 -0.55 15.58
N ILE A 489 10.19 -0.28 16.85
CA ILE A 489 11.09 -0.52 17.98
C ILE A 489 10.41 -1.38 19.05
N ARG A 490 11.12 -2.41 19.50
CA ARG A 490 10.70 -3.32 20.57
C ARG A 490 11.56 -3.16 21.81
N THR A 491 10.95 -3.22 22.98
CA THR A 491 11.70 -3.24 24.25
C THR A 491 11.80 -4.64 24.84
N GLY A 492 12.86 -4.86 25.61
CA GLY A 492 12.97 -6.00 26.50
C GLY A 492 12.00 -5.94 27.69
N MET A 493 11.89 -7.07 28.40
CA MET A 493 10.95 -7.22 29.53
C MET A 493 11.21 -6.26 30.70
N LEU A 494 12.44 -5.81 30.86
CA LEU A 494 12.89 -4.94 31.96
C LEU A 494 13.28 -3.53 31.48
N SER A 495 13.01 -3.21 30.21
CA SER A 495 13.22 -1.90 29.60
C SER A 495 11.89 -1.42 29.02
N GLY A 496 11.48 -0.19 29.36
CA GLY A 496 10.23 0.38 28.86
C GLY A 496 10.47 1.78 28.34
N PHE A 497 9.55 2.27 27.52
CA PHE A 497 9.52 3.67 27.12
C PHE A 497 8.82 4.46 28.22
N ASP A 498 9.48 5.51 28.73
CA ASP A 498 8.86 6.38 29.74
C ASP A 498 7.97 7.43 29.07
N GLY A 499 8.49 8.07 28.03
CA GLY A 499 7.78 9.00 27.17
C GLY A 499 8.18 8.82 25.73
N VAL A 500 7.20 8.87 24.83
CA VAL A 500 7.36 8.97 23.38
C VAL A 500 6.81 10.34 23.00
N ASN A 501 7.59 11.11 22.24
CA ASN A 501 7.20 12.43 21.78
C ASN A 501 7.35 12.48 20.26
N LEU A 502 6.35 13.06 19.62
CA LEU A 502 6.37 13.36 18.21
C LEU A 502 6.20 14.89 18.11
N ASP A 503 7.20 15.58 17.57
CA ASP A 503 7.23 17.05 17.64
C ASP A 503 6.18 17.71 16.72
N ASN A 504 5.74 17.05 15.64
CA ASN A 504 4.74 17.51 14.68
C ASN A 504 3.71 16.41 14.39
N GLY A 505 2.44 16.76 14.23
CA GLY A 505 1.33 15.80 14.10
C GLY A 505 1.02 15.36 12.67
N ASP A 506 1.98 15.51 11.75
CA ASP A 506 1.81 15.19 10.34
C ASP A 506 1.92 13.67 10.08
N VAL A 507 2.53 12.94 11.01
CA VAL A 507 2.66 11.48 11.00
C VAL A 507 2.00 10.90 12.25
N ASP A 508 1.38 9.73 12.14
CA ASP A 508 0.80 9.02 13.29
C ASP A 508 1.72 7.88 13.78
N TYR A 509 1.80 7.69 15.10
CA TYR A 509 2.52 6.56 15.70
C TYR A 509 1.57 5.68 16.53
N THR A 510 1.84 4.37 16.55
CA THR A 510 1.12 3.44 17.41
C THR A 510 2.04 2.91 18.51
N HIS A 511 1.58 3.01 19.77
CA HIS A 511 2.30 2.49 20.92
C HIS A 511 1.46 1.43 21.62
N ARG A 512 2.05 0.23 21.80
CA ARG A 512 1.42 -0.89 22.50
C ARG A 512 2.34 -1.42 23.59
N ARG A 513 1.79 -1.59 24.79
CA ARG A 513 2.52 -2.18 25.92
C ARG A 513 1.93 -3.55 26.29
N TRP A 514 2.76 -4.57 26.11
CA TRP A 514 2.52 -5.94 26.56
C TRP A 514 3.22 -6.18 27.90
N ILE A 515 2.86 -7.27 28.59
CA ILE A 515 3.44 -7.60 29.90
C ILE A 515 4.96 -7.80 29.83
N ILE A 516 5.47 -8.24 28.68
CA ILE A 516 6.88 -8.63 28.48
C ILE A 516 7.65 -7.73 27.52
N MET A 517 7.00 -6.78 26.85
CA MET A 517 7.63 -5.89 25.87
C MET A 517 6.74 -4.69 25.56
N GLU A 518 7.33 -3.59 25.12
CA GLU A 518 6.64 -2.50 24.45
C GLU A 518 7.00 -2.51 22.96
N ILE A 519 6.05 -2.12 22.12
CA ILE A 519 6.21 -1.97 20.68
C ILE A 519 5.74 -0.58 20.31
N LEU A 520 6.59 0.17 19.64
CA LEU A 520 6.28 1.45 19.03
C LEU A 520 6.47 1.29 17.52
N THR A 521 5.42 1.58 16.76
CA THR A 521 5.43 1.54 15.29
C THR A 521 5.07 2.89 14.71
N LEU A 522 5.67 3.22 13.58
CA LEU A 522 5.35 4.37 12.74
C LEU A 522 5.43 3.86 11.30
N GLU A 523 4.32 3.97 10.58
CA GLU A 523 4.19 3.57 9.18
C GLU A 523 3.65 4.79 8.44
N GLU A 524 4.42 5.28 7.47
CA GLU A 524 4.07 6.44 6.66
C GLU A 524 4.42 6.13 5.20
N SER A 525 3.54 6.51 4.28
CA SER A 525 3.71 6.28 2.84
C SER A 525 3.58 7.60 2.08
N GLY A 526 4.41 7.82 1.06
CA GLY A 526 4.37 9.05 0.27
C GLY A 526 4.77 10.30 1.06
N ILE A 527 5.86 10.24 1.81
CA ILE A 527 6.41 11.37 2.59
C ILE A 527 6.74 12.54 1.64
N GLU A 528 6.05 13.67 1.79
CA GLU A 528 6.24 14.87 0.96
C GLU A 528 7.32 15.80 1.51
N SER A 529 7.83 16.69 0.66
CA SER A 529 8.94 17.61 0.97
C SER A 529 8.69 18.66 2.07
N ASP A 530 7.42 18.90 2.41
CA ASP A 530 7.01 19.83 3.46
C ASP A 530 6.65 19.13 4.78
N THR A 531 6.64 17.79 4.79
CA THR A 531 6.49 17.01 6.01
C THR A 531 7.73 17.15 6.88
N ASP A 532 7.54 17.45 8.16
CA ASP A 532 8.62 17.51 9.15
C ASP A 532 8.17 16.68 10.33
N PHE A 533 8.89 15.62 10.66
CA PHE A 533 8.58 14.79 11.81
C PHE A 533 9.85 14.41 12.56
N ARG A 534 9.70 14.23 13.87
CA ARG A 534 10.76 13.79 14.76
C ARG A 534 10.19 12.96 15.87
N LEU A 535 10.56 11.68 15.88
CA LEU A 535 10.17 10.71 16.88
C LEU A 535 11.29 10.56 17.92
N ASP A 536 11.03 11.06 19.13
CA ASP A 536 11.93 10.96 20.26
C ASP A 536 11.38 10.02 21.33
N PHE A 537 12.28 9.37 22.07
CA PHE A 537 11.91 8.69 23.30
C PHE A 537 12.79 9.11 24.49
N GLU A 538 12.23 8.98 25.69
CA GLU A 538 12.94 9.17 26.95
C GLU A 538 13.11 7.83 27.70
N ALA A 539 14.34 7.54 28.09
CA ALA A 539 14.69 6.42 28.95
C ALA A 539 14.99 6.90 30.38
N ARG A 540 14.02 6.77 31.29
CA ARG A 540 14.20 7.00 32.75
C ARG A 540 14.32 5.68 33.52
N ASN A 541 14.91 5.73 34.72
CA ASN A 541 15.19 4.60 35.63
C ASN A 541 14.44 3.27 35.32
N ALA A 542 15.16 2.34 34.68
CA ALA A 542 14.63 1.17 33.94
C ALA A 542 13.62 0.28 34.68
N LEU A 543 13.68 0.15 36.01
CA LEU A 543 12.92 -0.89 36.69
C LEU A 543 11.43 -0.54 36.88
N LEU A 544 11.09 0.67 37.35
CA LEU A 544 9.69 1.03 37.64
C LEU A 544 8.85 1.24 36.38
N PHE A 545 9.51 1.68 35.31
CA PHE A 545 8.90 1.95 34.02
C PHE A 545 8.98 0.76 33.05
N SER A 546 9.54 -0.36 33.50
CA SER A 546 9.54 -1.58 32.68
C SER A 546 8.14 -2.17 32.54
N PRO A 547 7.84 -2.82 31.39
CA PRO A 547 6.55 -3.44 31.16
C PRO A 547 6.23 -4.50 32.22
N LEU A 548 7.19 -5.36 32.58
CA LEU A 548 6.95 -6.43 33.54
C LEU A 548 6.69 -5.92 34.96
N ILE A 549 7.56 -5.04 35.47
CA ILE A 549 7.47 -4.62 36.88
C ILE A 549 6.20 -3.79 37.09
N SER A 550 5.87 -2.91 36.14
CA SER A 550 4.64 -2.13 36.19
C SER A 550 3.39 -3.01 36.11
N ALA A 551 3.37 -4.06 35.30
CA ALA A 551 2.30 -5.05 35.27
C ALA A 551 2.18 -5.79 36.62
N MET A 552 3.31 -6.23 37.19
CA MET A 552 3.33 -6.90 38.49
C MET A 552 2.81 -6.00 39.62
N ILE A 553 3.23 -4.73 39.65
CA ILE A 553 2.73 -3.74 40.61
C ILE A 553 1.23 -3.53 40.42
N SER A 554 0.78 -3.44 39.17
CA SER A 554 -0.64 -3.22 38.85
C SER A 554 -1.52 -4.37 39.33
N VAL A 555 -1.11 -5.62 39.05
CA VAL A 555 -1.80 -6.82 39.51
C VAL A 555 -1.77 -6.94 41.03
N PHE A 556 -0.62 -6.65 41.66
CA PHE A 556 -0.49 -6.70 43.11
C PHE A 556 -1.41 -5.67 43.80
N ALA A 557 -1.47 -4.44 43.29
CA ALA A 557 -2.34 -3.40 43.82
C ALA A 557 -3.83 -3.73 43.65
N LEU A 558 -4.24 -4.30 42.52
CA LEU A 558 -5.61 -4.78 42.32
C LEU A 558 -5.96 -5.94 43.28
N CYS A 559 -5.04 -6.90 43.48
CA CYS A 559 -5.20 -7.96 44.48
C CYS A 559 -5.32 -7.39 45.91
N LEU A 560 -4.52 -6.37 46.24
CA LEU A 560 -4.60 -5.68 47.52
C LEU A 560 -5.95 -4.95 47.68
N ALA A 561 -6.42 -4.25 46.66
CA ALA A 561 -7.73 -3.60 46.65
C ALA A 561 -8.87 -4.61 46.86
N LEU A 562 -8.81 -5.77 46.20
CA LEU A 562 -9.75 -6.88 46.40
C LEU A 562 -9.70 -7.41 47.85
N GLY A 563 -8.50 -7.64 48.38
CA GLY A 563 -8.31 -8.11 49.76
C GLY A 563 -8.88 -7.14 50.79
N ILE A 564 -8.58 -5.85 50.66
CA ILE A 564 -9.10 -4.78 51.52
C ILE A 564 -10.63 -4.68 51.36
N GLY A 565 -11.13 -4.72 50.12
CA GLY A 565 -12.57 -4.67 49.82
C GLY A 565 -13.34 -5.81 50.48
N MET A 566 -12.83 -7.04 50.38
CA MET A 566 -13.42 -8.20 51.05
C MET A 566 -13.34 -8.12 52.58
N ALA A 567 -12.25 -7.59 53.13
CA ALA A 567 -12.08 -7.43 54.56
C ALA A 567 -13.06 -6.39 55.15
N LEU A 568 -13.21 -5.24 54.50
CA LEU A 568 -14.10 -4.16 54.94
C LEU A 568 -15.59 -4.50 54.75
N THR A 569 -15.92 -5.28 53.72
CA THR A 569 -17.29 -5.75 53.45
C THR A 569 -17.65 -7.06 54.15
N LYS A 570 -16.89 -7.51 55.15
CA LYS A 570 -17.17 -8.78 55.86
C LYS A 570 -18.57 -8.85 56.49
N ARG A 571 -19.16 -7.70 56.85
CA ARG A 571 -20.53 -7.56 57.41
C ARG A 571 -21.49 -6.78 56.49
N ARG A 572 -21.11 -6.54 55.23
CA ARG A 572 -21.85 -5.68 54.27
C ARG A 572 -21.88 -6.31 52.87
N SER A 573 -22.73 -5.82 51.98
CA SER A 573 -22.78 -6.33 50.60
C SER A 573 -21.48 -6.03 49.85
N ARG A 574 -20.93 -7.06 49.19
CA ARG A 574 -19.67 -6.97 48.42
C ARG A 574 -19.84 -6.42 47.01
N VAL A 575 -21.08 -6.35 46.52
CA VAL A 575 -21.38 -6.08 45.11
C VAL A 575 -20.86 -4.71 44.65
N PRO A 576 -21.10 -3.58 45.36
CA PRO A 576 -20.66 -2.27 44.88
C PRO A 576 -19.14 -2.13 44.81
N SER A 577 -18.41 -2.63 45.82
CA SER A 577 -16.94 -2.59 45.83
C SER A 577 -16.33 -3.47 44.75
N MET A 578 -16.92 -4.65 44.48
CA MET A 578 -16.42 -5.57 43.45
C MET A 578 -16.65 -5.04 42.02
N ILE A 579 -17.80 -4.41 41.76
CA ILE A 579 -18.07 -3.76 40.46
C ILE A 579 -17.08 -2.64 40.22
N MET A 580 -16.84 -1.79 41.23
CA MET A 580 -15.91 -0.67 41.12
C MET A 580 -14.48 -1.11 40.82
N ILE A 581 -13.98 -2.13 41.53
CA ILE A 581 -12.66 -2.71 41.27
C ILE A 581 -12.62 -3.35 39.88
N GLY A 582 -13.69 -4.02 39.45
CA GLY A 582 -13.79 -4.60 38.11
C GLY A 582 -13.69 -3.54 37.01
N VAL A 583 -14.46 -2.46 37.11
CA VAL A 583 -14.45 -1.36 36.13
C VAL A 583 -13.10 -0.67 36.09
N LEU A 584 -12.52 -0.31 37.25
CA LEU A 584 -11.21 0.32 37.32
C LEU A 584 -10.09 -0.64 36.88
N GLY A 585 -10.23 -1.93 37.12
CA GLY A 585 -9.32 -2.97 36.65
C GLY A 585 -9.31 -3.07 35.12
N VAL A 586 -10.49 -3.15 34.48
CA VAL A 586 -10.62 -3.15 33.02
C VAL A 586 -10.08 -1.85 32.42
N LEU A 587 -10.39 -0.70 33.02
CA LEU A 587 -9.86 0.59 32.61
C LEU A 587 -8.32 0.62 32.71
N SER A 588 -7.77 0.17 33.84
CA SER A 588 -6.31 0.12 34.04
C SER A 588 -5.60 -0.79 33.04
N LEU A 589 -6.22 -1.94 32.70
CA LEU A 589 -5.70 -2.86 31.70
C LEU A 589 -5.76 -2.25 30.29
N SER A 590 -6.84 -1.53 29.97
CA SER A 590 -6.99 -0.85 28.69
C SER A 590 -5.95 0.26 28.53
N ILE A 591 -5.81 1.13 29.53
CA ILE A 591 -4.83 2.22 29.54
C ILE A 591 -3.40 1.65 29.50
N TYR A 592 -3.13 0.57 30.22
CA TYR A 592 -1.85 -0.12 30.18
C TYR A 592 -1.56 -0.63 28.77
N TRP A 593 -2.52 -1.30 28.12
CA TRP A 593 -2.37 -1.85 26.78
C TRP A 593 -2.07 -0.79 25.72
N PHE A 594 -2.75 0.36 25.77
CA PHE A 594 -2.54 1.50 24.88
C PHE A 594 -1.21 2.24 25.11
N GLY A 595 -0.29 1.73 25.93
CA GLY A 595 1.05 2.30 26.09
C GLY A 595 1.10 3.63 26.86
N LEU A 596 -0.03 4.13 27.38
CA LEU A 596 -0.11 5.43 28.05
C LEU A 596 0.96 5.58 29.16
N PRO A 597 1.44 6.81 29.42
CA PRO A 597 2.50 7.06 30.39
C PRO A 597 2.26 6.36 31.74
N MET A 598 3.28 5.69 32.27
CA MET A 598 3.18 4.91 33.51
C MET A 598 2.60 5.67 34.71
N PRO A 599 2.87 6.98 34.91
CA PRO A 599 2.23 7.74 35.99
C PRO A 599 0.69 7.72 35.92
N ILE A 600 0.11 7.70 34.72
CA ILE A 600 -1.34 7.63 34.52
C ILE A 600 -1.86 6.25 34.90
N VAL A 601 -1.22 5.18 34.41
CA VAL A 601 -1.57 3.79 34.72
C VAL A 601 -1.54 3.57 36.24
N LEU A 602 -0.42 3.90 36.88
CA LEU A 602 -0.22 3.73 38.32
C LEU A 602 -1.19 4.61 39.12
N GLY A 603 -1.55 5.80 38.62
CA GLY A 603 -2.56 6.67 39.22
C GLY A 603 -3.95 6.04 39.23
N VAL A 604 -4.39 5.43 38.12
CA VAL A 604 -5.68 4.73 38.02
C VAL A 604 -5.70 3.50 38.92
N VAL A 605 -4.63 2.69 38.89
CA VAL A 605 -4.50 1.53 39.77
C VAL A 605 -4.48 1.94 41.25
N GLY A 606 -3.72 2.98 41.62
CA GLY A 606 -3.68 3.49 42.99
C GLY A 606 -5.03 4.02 43.46
N SER A 607 -5.78 4.68 42.55
CA SER A 607 -7.14 5.15 42.83
C SER A 607 -8.09 4.00 43.14
N SER A 608 -7.91 2.83 42.51
CA SER A 608 -8.71 1.64 42.82
C SER A 608 -8.59 1.22 44.29
N VAL A 609 -7.39 1.28 44.87
CA VAL A 609 -7.13 0.95 46.28
C VAL A 609 -7.80 1.97 47.22
N LEU A 610 -7.71 3.26 46.89
CA LEU A 610 -8.26 4.34 47.71
C LEU A 610 -9.81 4.38 47.68
N LEU A 611 -10.40 4.15 46.52
CA LEU A 611 -11.86 4.23 46.35
C LEU A 611 -12.61 3.04 46.94
N VAL A 612 -11.91 1.94 47.27
CA VAL A 612 -12.49 0.81 48.03
C VAL A 612 -13.05 1.27 49.38
N PHE A 613 -12.41 2.22 50.06
CA PHE A 613 -12.82 2.69 51.39
C PHE A 613 -14.22 3.34 51.40
N PRO A 614 -14.50 4.41 50.63
CA PRO A 614 -15.84 5.01 50.59
C PRO A 614 -16.88 4.04 50.02
N ALA A 615 -16.53 3.24 49.01
CA ALA A 615 -17.45 2.24 48.45
C ALA A 615 -17.87 1.18 49.49
N ALA A 616 -16.94 0.73 50.32
CA ALA A 616 -17.24 -0.19 51.42
C ALA A 616 -18.11 0.46 52.52
N VAL A 617 -17.92 1.75 52.81
CA VAL A 617 -18.72 2.50 53.80
C VAL A 617 -20.16 2.77 53.34
N ILE A 618 -20.38 2.96 52.04
CA ILE A 618 -21.72 3.18 51.46
C ILE A 618 -22.46 1.85 51.25
N SER A 619 -21.75 0.72 51.22
CA SER A 619 -22.35 -0.59 51.00
C SER A 619 -23.39 -0.96 52.07
N PRO A 620 -24.56 -1.52 51.68
CA PRO A 620 -25.62 -1.86 52.63
C PRO A 620 -25.14 -2.96 53.58
N VAL A 621 -25.50 -2.83 54.86
CA VAL A 621 -25.26 -3.87 55.86
C VAL A 621 -26.08 -5.09 55.47
N ILE A 622 -25.46 -6.26 55.48
CA ILE A 622 -26.20 -7.51 55.37
C ILE A 622 -26.91 -7.65 56.71
N GLU A 623 -28.21 -7.34 56.76
CA GLU A 623 -29.01 -7.81 57.86
C GLU A 623 -28.94 -9.34 57.84
N ASP A 624 -28.39 -9.93 58.90
CA ASP A 624 -28.53 -11.35 59.17
C ASP A 624 -30.03 -11.61 59.37
N GLY A 625 -30.74 -11.80 58.25
CA GLY A 625 -32.09 -12.31 58.23
C GLY A 625 -32.04 -13.73 58.78
N ASP A 626 -32.29 -13.84 60.09
CA ASP A 626 -32.60 -15.08 60.81
C ASP A 626 -33.95 -15.68 60.36
N SER A 627 -34.28 -15.56 59.08
CA SER A 627 -35.63 -15.72 58.56
C SER A 627 -35.68 -16.48 57.23
N GLN A 628 -34.78 -17.45 57.01
CA GLN A 628 -35.05 -18.51 56.02
C GLN A 628 -34.24 -19.81 56.11
N ARG A 629 -33.50 -20.08 57.20
CA ARG A 629 -32.82 -21.38 57.41
C ARG A 629 -33.38 -22.26 58.54
N ASN A 630 -34.43 -21.81 59.24
CA ASN A 630 -35.06 -22.56 60.35
C ASN A 630 -36.42 -23.23 60.02
N ALA A 631 -36.73 -23.55 58.76
CA ALA A 631 -37.88 -24.40 58.44
C ALA A 631 -37.65 -25.92 58.73
N LYS A 632 -36.56 -26.30 59.41
CA LYS A 632 -36.21 -27.70 59.71
C LYS A 632 -35.94 -28.01 61.19
N ARG A 633 -36.32 -27.14 62.12
CA ARG A 633 -36.17 -27.38 63.58
C ARG A 633 -37.46 -27.24 64.38
N GLY A 634 -38.61 -27.53 63.79
CA GLY A 634 -39.80 -27.92 64.55
C GLY A 634 -39.69 -29.38 65.01
N GLY A 635 -39.88 -29.65 66.31
CA GLY A 635 -39.93 -31.03 66.83
C GLY A 635 -41.00 -31.86 66.10
N ARG A 636 -40.78 -33.16 65.89
CA ARG A 636 -41.77 -34.04 65.21
C ARG A 636 -42.47 -34.94 66.21
N VAL A 637 -43.79 -34.90 66.25
CA VAL A 637 -44.61 -35.78 67.11
C VAL A 637 -45.22 -36.90 66.27
N LYS A 638 -45.16 -38.13 66.80
CA LYS A 638 -45.74 -39.32 66.14
C LYS A 638 -47.22 -39.39 66.47
N CYS A 639 -48.08 -39.45 65.45
CA CYS A 639 -49.53 -39.64 65.64
C CYS A 639 -49.80 -41.00 66.31
N PRO A 640 -50.55 -41.06 67.43
CA PRO A 640 -50.90 -42.33 68.07
C PRO A 640 -51.78 -43.23 67.20
N SER A 641 -52.65 -42.64 66.36
CA SER A 641 -53.64 -43.38 65.57
C SER A 641 -53.07 -44.02 64.31
N CYS A 642 -52.11 -43.37 63.62
CA CYS A 642 -51.55 -43.89 62.36
C CYS A 642 -50.01 -44.00 62.35
N GLY A 643 -49.35 -43.65 63.45
CA GLY A 643 -47.89 -43.75 63.60
C GLY A 643 -47.06 -42.78 62.74
N LYS A 644 -47.67 -41.86 61.98
CA LYS A 644 -46.97 -40.93 61.08
C LYS A 644 -46.43 -39.72 61.85
N ARG A 645 -45.23 -39.24 61.50
CA ARG A 645 -44.54 -38.13 62.19
C ARG A 645 -44.94 -36.77 61.58
N ASN A 646 -45.66 -35.95 62.35
CA ASN A 646 -46.06 -34.59 61.95
C ASN A 646 -45.09 -33.55 62.54
N ALA A 647 -44.81 -32.49 61.80
CA ALA A 647 -43.96 -31.40 62.27
C ALA A 647 -44.76 -30.43 63.15
N VAL A 648 -44.12 -29.90 64.20
CA VAL A 648 -44.69 -28.90 65.08
C VAL A 648 -44.10 -27.53 64.71
N GLU A 649 -44.93 -26.64 64.19
CA GLU A 649 -44.51 -25.35 63.61
C GLU A 649 -44.52 -24.19 64.61
N SER A 650 -45.03 -24.40 65.83
CA SER A 650 -45.14 -23.36 66.86
C SER A 650 -44.76 -23.87 68.25
N ASP A 651 -44.14 -23.03 69.07
CA ASP A 651 -43.78 -23.31 70.46
C ASP A 651 -44.81 -22.84 71.50
N ILE A 652 -45.93 -22.24 71.04
CA ILE A 652 -47.04 -21.81 71.91
C ILE A 652 -47.94 -23.02 72.21
N ARG A 653 -48.37 -23.19 73.48
CA ARG A 653 -49.21 -24.30 73.94
C ARG A 653 -50.49 -23.81 74.65
N PRO A 654 -51.63 -24.51 74.55
CA PRO A 654 -51.83 -25.79 73.84
C PRO A 654 -51.98 -25.60 72.31
N LEU A 655 -51.29 -26.44 71.53
CA LEU A 655 -51.32 -26.42 70.07
C LEU A 655 -52.15 -27.60 69.54
N ARG A 656 -53.01 -27.34 68.55
CA ARG A 656 -53.74 -28.40 67.84
C ARG A 656 -53.26 -28.45 66.39
N ILE A 657 -52.71 -29.59 65.98
CA ILE A 657 -52.29 -29.83 64.59
C ILE A 657 -53.02 -31.04 64.04
N GLU A 658 -53.39 -31.01 62.76
CA GLU A 658 -53.98 -32.18 62.11
C GLU A 658 -52.89 -33.14 61.62
N CYS A 659 -53.10 -34.44 61.81
CA CYS A 659 -52.17 -35.42 61.28
C CYS A 659 -52.32 -35.54 59.75
N VAL A 660 -51.22 -35.38 59.02
CA VAL A 660 -51.17 -35.51 57.55
C VAL A 660 -51.54 -36.93 57.06
N GLY A 661 -51.47 -37.95 57.94
CA GLY A 661 -51.75 -39.34 57.59
C GLY A 661 -53.21 -39.75 57.72
N CYS A 662 -53.89 -39.33 58.78
CA CYS A 662 -55.23 -39.81 59.13
C CYS A 662 -56.18 -38.70 59.59
N SER A 663 -55.80 -37.43 59.36
CA SER A 663 -56.58 -36.21 59.68
C SER A 663 -57.08 -36.09 61.13
N SER A 664 -56.59 -36.93 62.05
CA SER A 664 -56.88 -36.82 63.47
C SER A 664 -56.21 -35.58 64.06
N THR A 665 -56.95 -34.79 64.85
CA THR A 665 -56.40 -33.63 65.57
C THR A 665 -55.51 -34.07 66.73
N LEU A 666 -54.22 -33.79 66.63
CA LEU A 666 -53.24 -33.98 67.70
C LEU A 666 -53.20 -32.73 68.56
N ARG A 667 -53.53 -32.88 69.84
CA ARG A 667 -53.37 -31.82 70.84
C ARG A 667 -52.01 -32.01 71.52
N ILE A 668 -51.17 -30.99 71.43
CA ILE A 668 -49.85 -30.92 72.06
C ILE A 668 -49.97 -29.89 73.18
N GLU A 669 -49.83 -30.34 74.42
CA GLU A 669 -49.82 -29.48 75.60
C GLU A 669 -48.43 -28.92 75.91
#